data_AF-A0A5D2WXG0-F1
#
_entry.id   AF-A0A5D2WXG0-F1
#
_cell.length_a   1.000
_cell.length_b   1.000
_cell.length_c   1.000
_cell.angle_alpha   90.00
_cell.angle_beta   90.00
_cell.angle_gamma   90.00
#
_symmetry.space_group_name_H-M   'P 1'
#
loop_
_entity.id
_entity.type
_entity.pdbx_description
1 polymer ?
#
loop_
_entity_poly.entity_id
_entity_poly.type
_entity_poly.pdbx_seq_one_letter_code
_entity_poly.pdbx_strand_id
1 'polypeptide(L)'
;MSKVVYEGWMVRYGRRKIGRSFIHMRYFVLENRLLAYYKRKPQDSQVPIKTLLIDGNYRVEDRGLKTHHGHMLYVLSVYNKKEKYHRITMAAFNIQEVLIWKEKIESVIDQHQEPQIANGNKYVSFEYKSGMDNGRTASSSDHECQFSAQEDEVGAPSSLLRRTTIGNGPPDSIFDWTQECDSELANHNANNQAFSGKHWRLLQCQNGLRIFEELVEVDYLPRSCSRAMKAVGVVEATCEEIFGLVMSMDGTRFEWDCSFQYGSLVEEVDGHTAILYHRLQLDWFPLFVWPRDLCYVRYWRRNDDGSYVVLFRSREHENCGQQPGYVRAHVESGGFNISPLKSRNGKPRTQVQHLMQVDLKGWGVGYVSSFQQHCLLQMLNSVAGLREWFAQIDERGAPPRIPVMVNMASSSVSSVKTQKIDELSVPPGPSLDQTNAASRNSVMMDEYSDEDEEQMPEAEQEACPTKSDNDAKRTAPKEEPFEKIDLSCFSGNLRHDDRENSRDCWRISDGNNFRVRSKHFCFNKTKIPAGKHLMDLVAVDWFKDTKRMDHVARHHGCAAQVASEKGLFSLVFNVQVPGSTHYSMVFYFVTRELVPGSLLYRFVEGDDEFRNSRLKLIPSVPKGSWIVRQSVGSTPCLLGKAVDCNYIRGPKYLEVDIDIGSSTVANGVLGLVIGVITTLVVDMAFLVQANTTDELPERLIGAVRVSHIELSSAIVPKLDADPSRLY
;
A
#
# COMPACT_ATOMS: atom_id res chain seq x y z
N MET A 1 -22.70 18.28 29.29
CA MET A 1 -21.50 18.39 28.44
C MET A 1 -21.40 17.12 27.61
N SER A 2 -21.05 17.24 26.33
CA SER A 2 -20.61 16.12 25.50
C SER A 2 -19.30 15.54 26.05
N LYS A 3 -19.06 14.25 25.84
CA LYS A 3 -17.79 13.62 26.23
C LYS A 3 -16.76 13.87 25.13
N VAL A 4 -15.62 14.46 25.50
CA VAL A 4 -14.46 14.55 24.61
C VAL A 4 -13.91 13.14 24.39
N VAL A 5 -13.74 12.77 23.13
CA VAL A 5 -13.13 11.51 22.68
C VAL A 5 -11.62 11.67 22.59
N TYR A 6 -11.15 12.79 22.02
CA TYR A 6 -9.73 13.13 21.91
C TYR A 6 -9.53 14.64 21.80
N GLU A 7 -8.44 15.17 22.33
CA GLU A 7 -8.08 16.59 22.25
C GLU A 7 -6.56 16.78 22.21
N GLY A 8 -6.08 17.81 21.51
CA GLY A 8 -4.65 17.98 21.29
C GLY A 8 -4.28 19.18 20.42
N TRP A 9 -2.97 19.48 20.36
CA TRP A 9 -2.44 20.53 19.50
C TRP A 9 -2.14 19.97 18.11
N MET A 10 -2.59 20.66 17.06
CA MET A 10 -2.30 20.34 15.66
C MET A 10 -2.03 21.61 14.85
N VAL A 11 -1.37 21.46 13.71
CA VAL A 11 -1.04 22.52 12.76
C VAL A 11 -2.22 22.80 11.81
N ARG A 12 -2.53 24.08 11.63
CA ARG A 12 -3.24 24.61 10.46
C ARG A 12 -2.25 25.36 9.57
N TYR A 13 -2.25 25.08 8.27
CA TYR A 13 -1.46 25.80 7.27
C TYR A 13 -2.34 26.30 6.12
N GLY A 14 -1.77 27.11 5.22
CA GLY A 14 -2.46 27.65 4.03
C GLY A 14 -1.88 28.98 3.57
N ARG A 15 -2.49 29.60 2.55
CA ARG A 15 -2.20 30.98 2.12
C ARG A 15 -3.34 31.91 2.50
N ARG A 16 -3.00 33.13 2.95
CA ARG A 16 -3.96 34.23 3.13
C ARG A 16 -4.22 34.89 1.76
N LYS A 17 -5.33 35.61 1.63
CA LYS A 17 -5.70 36.39 0.42
C LYS A 17 -4.60 37.35 -0.09
N ILE A 18 -3.72 37.83 0.79
CA ILE A 18 -2.59 38.72 0.46
C ILE A 18 -1.33 37.89 0.11
N GLY A 19 -1.50 36.73 -0.52
CA GLY A 19 -0.44 35.79 -0.95
C GLY A 19 0.34 35.08 0.17
N ARG A 20 0.55 35.72 1.33
CA ARG A 20 1.37 35.22 2.44
C ARG A 20 0.85 33.89 2.99
N SER A 21 1.68 32.86 2.94
CA SER A 21 1.49 31.58 3.61
C SER A 21 1.55 31.72 5.14
N PHE A 22 0.96 30.75 5.85
CA PHE A 22 0.97 30.69 7.31
C PHE A 22 1.12 29.26 7.83
N ILE A 23 1.73 29.12 9.00
CA ILE A 23 1.70 27.93 9.84
C ILE A 23 1.20 28.39 11.22
N HIS A 24 0.19 27.71 11.75
CA HIS A 24 -0.52 28.13 12.96
C HIS A 24 -0.88 26.91 13.82
N MET A 25 -0.33 26.81 15.03
CA MET A 25 -0.84 25.85 16.02
C MET A 25 -2.28 26.18 16.42
N ARG A 26 -3.13 25.16 16.52
CA ARG A 26 -4.51 25.23 16.99
C ARG A 26 -4.78 24.05 17.92
N TYR A 27 -5.67 24.25 18.88
CA TYR A 27 -6.11 23.16 19.73
C TYR A 27 -7.37 22.54 19.11
N PHE A 28 -7.32 21.26 18.80
CA PHE A 28 -8.44 20.50 18.24
C PHE A 28 -9.11 19.70 19.36
N VAL A 29 -10.43 19.57 19.26
CA VAL A 29 -11.27 18.77 20.15
C VAL A 29 -12.19 17.93 19.28
N LEU A 30 -12.19 16.62 19.52
CA LEU A 30 -13.11 15.66 18.94
C LEU A 30 -14.06 15.16 20.03
N GLU A 31 -15.34 15.33 19.80
CA GLU A 31 -16.45 14.77 20.57
C GLU A 31 -17.22 13.78 19.69
N ASN A 32 -18.12 12.98 20.27
CA ASN A 32 -18.89 11.95 19.56
C ASN A 32 -19.59 12.40 18.26
N ARG A 33 -19.89 13.69 18.06
CA ARG A 33 -20.48 14.22 16.81
C ARG A 33 -19.86 15.54 16.33
N LEU A 34 -18.73 15.96 16.90
CA LEU A 34 -18.19 17.30 16.65
C LEU A 34 -16.66 17.26 16.57
N LEU A 35 -16.11 17.71 15.45
CA LEU A 35 -14.70 18.11 15.37
C LEU A 35 -14.64 19.64 15.35
N ALA A 36 -13.95 20.21 16.33
CA ALA A 36 -13.81 21.66 16.50
C ALA A 36 -12.34 22.04 16.69
N TYR A 37 -11.96 23.27 16.31
CA TYR A 37 -10.64 23.81 16.67
C TYR A 37 -10.65 25.26 17.14
N TYR A 38 -9.71 25.56 18.03
CA TYR A 38 -9.65 26.76 18.87
C TYR A 38 -8.27 27.44 18.76
N LYS A 39 -8.18 28.74 19.11
CA LYS A 39 -6.90 29.49 19.10
C LYS A 39 -5.94 29.04 20.21
N ARG A 40 -6.48 28.52 21.31
CA ARG A 40 -5.82 27.97 22.50
C ARG A 40 -6.66 26.78 22.99
N LYS A 41 -6.19 26.02 23.99
CA LYS A 41 -7.06 25.04 24.66
C LYS A 41 -8.29 25.77 25.24
N PRO A 42 -9.54 25.33 24.95
CA PRO A 42 -10.72 25.99 25.47
C PRO A 42 -10.78 25.91 27.00
N GLN A 43 -11.22 27.02 27.57
CA GLN A 43 -11.76 27.15 28.93
C GLN A 43 -13.19 27.69 28.79
N ASP A 44 -13.99 27.62 29.85
CA ASP A 44 -15.45 27.76 29.75
C ASP A 44 -15.93 28.96 28.93
N SER A 45 -16.96 28.71 28.11
CA SER A 45 -17.58 29.66 27.16
C SER A 45 -16.72 30.13 25.98
N GLN A 46 -15.55 29.55 25.71
CA GLN A 46 -14.77 29.89 24.51
C GLN A 46 -15.39 29.29 23.23
N VAL A 47 -15.69 30.16 22.24
CA VAL A 47 -16.25 29.77 20.94
C VAL A 47 -15.16 29.18 20.01
N PRO A 48 -15.43 28.07 19.29
CA PRO A 48 -14.51 27.52 18.29
C PRO A 48 -14.32 28.42 17.07
N ILE A 49 -13.19 28.28 16.37
CA ILE A 49 -12.92 28.99 15.10
C ILE A 49 -13.71 28.37 13.95
N LYS A 50 -13.78 27.04 13.93
CA LYS A 50 -14.59 26.26 12.99
C LYS A 50 -15.02 24.97 13.69
N THR A 51 -16.24 24.53 13.35
CA THR A 51 -16.85 23.27 13.75
C THR A 51 -17.15 22.41 12.53
N LEU A 52 -17.30 21.12 12.75
CA LEU A 52 -17.68 20.10 11.77
C LEU A 52 -18.59 19.11 12.49
N LEU A 53 -19.88 19.07 12.15
CA LEU A 53 -20.82 18.10 12.71
C LEU A 53 -20.63 16.77 11.98
N ILE A 54 -20.14 15.75 12.67
CA ILE A 54 -19.83 14.44 12.08
C ILE A 54 -21.09 13.57 11.98
N ASP A 55 -21.30 13.00 10.81
CA ASP A 55 -22.26 11.94 10.50
C ASP A 55 -21.60 10.89 9.56
N GLY A 56 -22.36 9.87 9.14
CA GLY A 56 -21.89 8.80 8.24
C GLY A 56 -21.49 9.25 6.83
N ASN A 57 -21.83 10.48 6.41
CA ASN A 57 -21.43 11.05 5.13
C ASN A 57 -20.00 11.61 5.15
N TYR A 58 -19.30 11.59 6.30
CA TYR A 58 -17.92 12.09 6.41
C TYR A 58 -16.87 11.02 6.09
N ARG A 59 -15.70 11.49 5.67
CA ARG A 59 -14.48 10.69 5.51
C ARG A 59 -13.26 11.43 6.04
N VAL A 60 -12.25 10.66 6.44
CA VAL A 60 -10.89 11.14 6.68
C VAL A 60 -10.02 10.73 5.50
N GLU A 61 -9.58 11.72 4.73
CA GLU A 61 -8.60 11.55 3.67
C GLU A 61 -7.20 11.80 4.24
N ASP A 62 -6.33 10.81 4.04
CA ASP A 62 -4.90 10.98 4.24
C ASP A 62 -4.34 11.79 3.06
N ARG A 63 -3.82 12.98 3.34
CA ARG A 63 -3.19 13.85 2.35
C ARG A 63 -1.67 13.77 2.39
N GLY A 64 -1.12 12.82 3.15
CA GLY A 64 0.30 12.51 3.20
C GLY A 64 1.16 13.69 3.67
N LEU A 65 2.36 13.75 3.13
CA LEU A 65 3.47 14.58 3.60
C LEU A 65 3.69 15.79 2.69
N LYS A 66 3.48 17.00 3.21
CA LYS A 66 3.55 18.27 2.47
C LYS A 66 4.65 19.19 3.01
N THR A 67 5.33 19.92 2.12
CA THR A 67 6.40 20.86 2.47
C THR A 67 5.88 22.29 2.51
N HIS A 68 6.02 22.96 3.65
CA HIS A 68 5.51 24.31 3.85
C HIS A 68 6.49 25.14 4.69
N HIS A 69 7.01 26.25 4.12
CA HIS A 69 8.13 27.02 4.69
C HIS A 69 9.37 26.16 5.06
N GLY A 70 9.66 25.11 4.29
CA GLY A 70 10.77 24.19 4.57
C GLY A 70 10.49 23.17 5.69
N HIS A 71 9.37 23.29 6.41
CA HIS A 71 8.91 22.26 7.34
C HIS A 71 8.10 21.20 6.60
N MET A 72 8.35 19.93 6.91
CA MET A 72 7.55 18.81 6.46
C MET A 72 6.38 18.59 7.43
N LEU A 73 5.17 18.45 6.89
CA LEU A 73 3.92 18.33 7.62
C LEU A 73 3.11 17.15 7.10
N TYR A 74 2.73 16.22 7.97
CA TYR A 74 1.75 15.19 7.66
C TYR A 74 0.35 15.79 7.74
N VAL A 75 -0.53 15.55 6.76
CA VAL A 75 -1.80 16.25 6.58
C VAL A 75 -2.98 15.28 6.52
N LEU A 76 -4.03 15.57 7.28
CA LEU A 76 -5.36 14.96 7.15
C LEU A 76 -6.39 15.98 6.63
N SER A 77 -7.44 15.45 6.00
CA SER A 77 -8.63 16.19 5.58
C SER A 77 -9.89 15.45 6.00
N VAL A 78 -10.66 16.02 6.92
CA VAL A 78 -12.01 15.54 7.25
C VAL A 78 -13.01 16.32 6.39
N TYR A 79 -13.84 15.64 5.62
CA TYR A 79 -14.76 16.26 4.67
C TYR A 79 -16.06 15.46 4.51
N ASN A 80 -17.14 16.13 4.12
CA ASN A 80 -18.39 15.49 3.75
C ASN A 80 -18.37 15.05 2.27
N LYS A 81 -18.78 13.81 1.97
CA LYS A 81 -18.83 13.28 0.58
C LYS A 81 -19.74 14.11 -0.33
N LYS A 82 -20.90 14.54 0.17
CA LYS A 82 -21.94 15.28 -0.56
C LYS A 82 -21.57 16.76 -0.68
N GLU A 83 -21.06 17.36 0.39
CA GLU A 83 -20.62 18.76 0.43
C GLU A 83 -19.10 18.90 0.46
N LYS A 84 -18.44 18.72 -0.70
CA LYS A 84 -16.95 18.71 -0.78
C LYS A 84 -16.28 20.03 -0.34
N TYR A 85 -17.01 21.14 -0.20
CA TYR A 85 -16.54 22.40 0.40
C TYR A 85 -16.53 22.38 1.94
N HIS A 86 -17.36 21.55 2.57
CA HIS A 86 -17.48 21.46 4.02
C HIS A 86 -16.40 20.54 4.62
N ARG A 87 -15.17 21.07 4.68
CA ARG A 87 -13.97 20.35 5.16
C ARG A 87 -13.21 21.04 6.29
N ILE A 88 -12.52 20.26 7.11
CA ILE A 88 -11.44 20.69 8.01
C ILE A 88 -10.17 19.92 7.65
N THR A 89 -9.10 20.65 7.32
CA THR A 89 -7.74 20.07 7.26
C THR A 89 -6.98 20.32 8.55
N MET A 90 -6.12 19.37 8.92
CA MET A 90 -5.26 19.43 10.11
C MET A 90 -3.95 18.71 9.82
N ALA A 91 -2.87 19.09 10.49
CA ALA A 91 -1.55 18.55 10.21
C ALA A 91 -0.70 18.39 11.48
N ALA A 92 0.37 17.60 11.39
CA ALA A 92 1.37 17.42 12.44
C ALA A 92 2.78 17.38 11.86
N PHE A 93 3.78 17.62 12.70
CA PHE A 93 5.19 17.42 12.32
C PHE A 93 5.59 15.92 12.42
N ASN A 94 4.91 15.16 13.29
CA ASN A 94 5.10 13.72 13.46
C ASN A 94 3.91 12.94 12.86
N ILE A 95 4.18 11.91 12.07
CA ILE A 95 3.16 11.02 11.50
C ILE A 95 2.36 10.28 12.58
N GLN A 96 2.96 9.96 13.74
CA GLN A 96 2.28 9.29 14.85
C GLN A 96 1.07 10.10 15.36
N GLU A 97 1.21 11.41 15.51
CA GLU A 97 0.13 12.30 15.95
C GLU A 97 -1.03 12.28 14.93
N VAL A 98 -0.69 12.38 13.63
CA VAL A 98 -1.67 12.26 12.54
C VAL A 98 -2.38 10.91 12.53
N LEU A 99 -1.67 9.79 12.71
CA LEU A 99 -2.27 8.46 12.72
C LEU A 99 -3.24 8.27 13.89
N ILE A 100 -2.89 8.77 15.09
CA ILE A 100 -3.79 8.74 16.25
C ILE A 100 -5.05 9.58 15.98
N TRP A 101 -4.90 10.79 15.44
CA TRP A 101 -6.06 11.63 15.08
C TRP A 101 -6.94 10.96 14.02
N LYS A 102 -6.35 10.35 13.00
CA LYS A 102 -7.07 9.59 11.97
C LYS A 102 -7.89 8.46 12.60
N GLU A 103 -7.26 7.60 13.38
CA GLU A 103 -7.91 6.47 14.06
C GLU A 103 -9.08 6.92 14.95
N LYS A 104 -8.94 8.02 15.71
CA LYS A 104 -10.02 8.51 16.59
C LYS A 104 -11.18 9.13 15.81
N ILE A 105 -10.90 9.87 14.73
CA ILE A 105 -11.96 10.46 13.88
C ILE A 105 -12.69 9.36 13.09
N GLU A 106 -11.96 8.39 12.53
CA GLU A 106 -12.54 7.21 11.86
C GLU A 106 -13.39 6.39 12.83
N SER A 107 -12.94 6.17 14.07
CA SER A 107 -13.76 5.49 15.10
C SER A 107 -15.05 6.24 15.46
N VAL A 108 -15.03 7.57 15.46
CA VAL A 108 -16.23 8.40 15.71
C VAL A 108 -17.20 8.38 14.53
N ILE A 109 -16.69 8.36 13.29
CA ILE A 109 -17.50 8.17 12.08
C ILE A 109 -18.13 6.77 12.08
N ASP A 110 -17.34 5.72 12.32
CA ASP A 110 -17.81 4.33 12.31
C ASP A 110 -18.87 4.05 13.39
N GLN A 111 -18.76 4.67 14.58
CA GLN A 111 -19.80 4.64 15.62
C GLN A 111 -21.15 5.26 15.19
N HIS A 112 -21.16 6.03 14.09
CA HIS A 112 -22.37 6.61 13.50
C HIS A 112 -22.78 5.93 12.19
N GLN A 113 -22.01 4.96 11.70
CA GLN A 113 -22.37 4.09 10.56
C GLN A 113 -23.11 2.82 10.99
N GLU A 114 -23.21 2.50 12.28
CA GLU A 114 -24.09 1.44 12.75
C GLU A 114 -25.54 1.97 12.85
N PRO A 115 -26.49 1.40 12.09
CA PRO A 115 -27.86 1.88 12.08
C PRO A 115 -28.49 1.70 13.46
N GLN A 116 -29.00 2.79 14.04
CA GLN A 116 -29.81 2.75 15.25
C GLN A 116 -31.00 1.83 15.01
N ILE A 117 -31.05 0.68 15.69
CA ILE A 117 -32.17 -0.27 15.63
C ILE A 117 -33.46 0.50 15.92
N ALA A 118 -34.47 0.33 15.06
CA ALA A 118 -35.63 1.21 14.94
C ALA A 118 -36.61 1.13 16.13
N ASN A 119 -36.19 1.60 17.30
CA ASN A 119 -37.08 1.95 18.41
C ASN A 119 -37.61 3.36 18.17
N GLY A 120 -38.92 3.47 17.95
CA GLY A 120 -39.57 4.73 17.59
C GLY A 120 -39.56 5.79 18.70
N ASN A 121 -39.81 7.03 18.28
CA ASN A 121 -40.08 8.21 19.13
C ASN A 121 -38.94 8.71 20.03
N LYS A 122 -38.05 9.52 19.44
CA LYS A 122 -38.07 10.99 19.67
C LYS A 122 -37.15 11.75 18.71
N TYR A 123 -37.74 12.51 17.79
CA TYR A 123 -37.03 13.65 17.19
C TYR A 123 -36.84 14.72 18.27
N VAL A 124 -35.59 15.05 18.57
CA VAL A 124 -35.23 16.23 19.37
C VAL A 124 -34.43 17.16 18.45
N SER A 125 -35.15 18.10 17.82
CA SER A 125 -34.56 19.19 17.05
C SER A 125 -33.81 20.13 18.00
N PHE A 126 -32.47 20.03 18.02
CA PHE A 126 -31.64 20.95 18.80
C PHE A 126 -31.38 22.24 18.00
N GLU A 127 -32.31 23.18 18.07
CA GLU A 127 -32.10 24.54 17.55
C GLU A 127 -31.00 25.24 18.36
N TYR A 128 -29.83 25.43 17.75
CA TYR A 128 -28.83 26.36 18.29
C TYR A 128 -29.27 27.80 17.98
N LYS A 129 -29.98 28.42 18.94
CA LYS A 129 -30.52 29.77 18.77
C LYS A 129 -29.41 30.81 18.67
N SER A 130 -29.24 31.37 17.47
CA SER A 130 -28.40 32.54 17.23
C SER A 130 -28.94 33.75 18.03
N GLY A 131 -28.13 34.26 18.95
CA GLY A 131 -28.43 35.51 19.67
C GLY A 131 -28.23 36.73 18.77
N MET A 132 -29.13 37.70 18.87
CA MET A 132 -29.19 38.86 17.97
C MET A 132 -28.02 39.86 18.13
N ASP A 133 -27.86 40.71 17.12
CA ASP A 133 -26.81 41.70 16.95
C ASP A 133 -26.50 42.58 18.17
N ASN A 134 -25.21 42.92 18.27
CA ASN A 134 -24.81 44.27 18.66
C ASN A 134 -23.56 44.68 17.84
N GLY A 135 -23.76 45.55 16.85
CA GLY A 135 -22.79 45.77 15.78
C GLY A 135 -21.53 46.54 16.21
N ARG A 136 -20.35 45.93 16.03
CA ARG A 136 -19.06 46.64 15.89
C ARG A 136 -18.04 45.81 15.09
N THR A 137 -17.93 46.18 13.82
CA THR A 137 -16.89 45.85 12.83
C THR A 137 -15.73 44.93 13.27
N ALA A 138 -15.78 43.67 12.88
CA ALA A 138 -14.60 42.81 12.72
C ALA A 138 -14.76 41.99 11.42
N SER A 139 -14.01 42.35 10.37
CA SER A 139 -14.18 41.73 9.05
C SER A 139 -13.71 40.28 9.05
N SER A 140 -14.65 39.36 8.83
CA SER A 140 -14.40 37.94 8.56
C SER A 140 -14.74 37.66 7.10
N SER A 141 -13.73 37.44 6.26
CA SER A 141 -13.94 37.11 4.84
C SER A 141 -12.94 36.06 4.35
N ASP A 142 -13.02 34.85 4.87
CA ASP A 142 -12.29 33.69 4.35
C ASP A 142 -13.17 32.82 3.44
N HIS A 143 -13.65 33.40 2.33
CA HIS A 143 -13.91 32.61 1.14
C HIS A 143 -12.56 32.07 0.62
N GLU A 144 -12.40 30.75 0.60
CA GLU A 144 -11.26 30.08 -0.05
C GLU A 144 -11.44 30.17 -1.58
N CYS A 145 -10.91 31.23 -2.18
CA CYS A 145 -11.01 31.46 -3.63
C CYS A 145 -10.15 30.45 -4.40
N GLN A 146 -10.77 29.49 -5.07
CA GLN A 146 -10.16 28.83 -6.23
C GLN A 146 -10.20 29.80 -7.41
N PHE A 147 -9.05 30.34 -7.79
CA PHE A 147 -8.84 31.01 -9.07
C PHE A 147 -7.49 30.54 -9.66
N SER A 148 -7.54 29.46 -10.44
CA SER A 148 -6.74 29.41 -11.67
C SER A 148 -7.28 30.48 -12.62
N ALA A 149 -6.41 31.22 -13.30
CA ALA A 149 -6.84 32.38 -14.07
C ALA A 149 -7.75 31.99 -15.26
N GLN A 150 -8.86 32.71 -15.40
CA GLN A 150 -9.68 32.77 -16.60
C GLN A 150 -9.79 34.25 -16.97
N GLU A 151 -9.24 34.61 -18.14
CA GLU A 151 -9.26 35.97 -18.69
C GLU A 151 -10.15 35.99 -19.94
N ASP A 152 -11.35 36.55 -19.82
CA ASP A 152 -12.25 36.80 -20.95
C ASP A 152 -12.05 38.22 -21.49
N GLU A 153 -12.02 38.35 -22.82
CA GLU A 153 -11.72 39.60 -23.54
C GLU A 153 -12.96 40.46 -23.84
N VAL A 154 -12.79 41.79 -23.83
CA VAL A 154 -13.39 42.68 -24.85
C VAL A 154 -12.39 43.82 -25.12
N GLY A 155 -11.93 44.02 -26.36
CA GLY A 155 -10.99 45.11 -26.66
C GLY A 155 -10.58 45.31 -28.13
N ALA A 156 -10.23 44.24 -28.85
CA ALA A 156 -9.80 44.24 -30.26
C ALA A 156 -8.47 45.01 -30.56
N PRO A 157 -7.91 44.94 -31.78
CA PRO A 157 -7.33 43.70 -32.28
C PRO A 157 -5.90 43.85 -32.85
N SER A 158 -5.01 42.91 -32.53
CA SER A 158 -3.83 42.61 -33.35
C SER A 158 -3.42 41.14 -33.19
N SER A 159 -2.77 40.58 -34.20
CA SER A 159 -2.43 39.15 -34.25
C SER A 159 -1.14 38.83 -33.50
N LEU A 160 -1.11 37.70 -32.80
CA LEU A 160 -0.08 36.65 -32.91
C LEU A 160 -0.43 35.41 -32.05
N LEU A 161 0.21 34.28 -32.35
CA LEU A 161 -0.15 32.94 -31.87
C LEU A 161 -0.06 32.77 -30.33
N ARG A 162 -1.18 32.44 -29.67
CA ARG A 162 -1.24 32.17 -28.22
C ARG A 162 -0.84 30.71 -27.94
N ARG A 163 0.18 30.51 -27.09
CA ARG A 163 0.71 29.18 -26.68
C ARG A 163 0.36 28.94 -25.21
N THR A 164 -0.46 27.92 -24.91
CA THR A 164 -0.92 27.61 -23.55
C THR A 164 -0.18 26.41 -22.96
N THR A 165 0.50 26.62 -21.84
CA THR A 165 1.05 25.55 -20.98
C THR A 165 0.14 25.35 -19.77
N ILE A 166 -0.54 24.22 -19.71
CA ILE A 166 -1.21 23.68 -18.52
C ILE A 166 -0.55 22.33 -18.22
N GLY A 167 -0.47 21.95 -16.95
CA GLY A 167 0.34 20.81 -16.48
C GLY A 167 0.12 19.53 -17.30
N ASN A 168 1.22 18.99 -17.84
CA ASN A 168 1.20 17.80 -18.69
C ASN A 168 0.72 16.57 -17.90
N GLY A 169 -0.50 16.13 -18.16
CA GLY A 169 -0.91 14.76 -17.88
C GLY A 169 -0.09 13.76 -18.73
N PRO A 170 -0.33 12.44 -18.58
CA PRO A 170 0.24 11.49 -19.54
C PRO A 170 -0.18 11.89 -20.97
N PRO A 171 0.75 11.93 -21.93
CA PRO A 171 0.48 12.39 -23.29
C PRO A 171 -0.52 11.46 -23.99
N ASP A 172 -1.29 12.02 -24.92
CA ASP A 172 -2.32 11.29 -25.69
C ASP A 172 -1.75 10.09 -26.48
N SER A 173 -0.43 10.09 -26.72
CA SER A 173 0.35 8.91 -27.07
C SER A 173 1.44 8.64 -26.02
N ILE A 174 1.17 7.74 -25.07
CA ILE A 174 2.24 7.05 -24.35
C ILE A 174 2.94 6.13 -25.36
N PHE A 175 4.18 6.46 -25.71
CA PHE A 175 5.02 5.64 -26.58
C PHE A 175 5.33 4.31 -25.88
N ASP A 176 4.92 3.17 -26.45
CA ASP A 176 5.33 1.86 -25.91
C ASP A 176 6.77 1.57 -26.34
N TRP A 177 7.69 1.83 -25.42
CA TRP A 177 9.13 1.66 -25.55
C TRP A 177 9.58 0.18 -25.57
N THR A 178 8.64 -0.76 -25.76
CA THR A 178 8.93 -2.19 -26.02
C THR A 178 8.72 -2.61 -27.48
N GLN A 179 8.27 -1.72 -28.38
CA GLN A 179 7.96 -2.09 -29.79
C GLN A 179 9.17 -2.47 -30.67
N GLU A 180 10.41 -2.18 -30.26
CA GLU A 180 11.62 -2.53 -31.02
C GLU A 180 12.25 -3.88 -30.59
N CYS A 181 11.55 -5.02 -30.78
CA CYS A 181 12.19 -6.35 -30.91
C CYS A 181 11.30 -7.56 -31.32
N ASP A 182 10.15 -7.37 -32.00
CA ASP A 182 9.35 -8.51 -32.48
C ASP A 182 9.85 -9.05 -33.85
N SER A 183 10.83 -9.96 -33.83
CA SER A 183 11.25 -10.77 -35.00
C SER A 183 11.93 -12.08 -34.57
N GLU A 184 11.22 -13.20 -34.76
CA GLU A 184 11.70 -14.61 -34.78
C GLU A 184 12.49 -15.10 -33.53
N LEU A 185 12.08 -16.11 -32.76
CA LEU A 185 11.69 -17.47 -33.18
C LEU A 185 10.77 -18.16 -32.13
N ALA A 186 10.31 -19.39 -32.42
CA ALA A 186 9.35 -20.15 -31.60
C ALA A 186 9.93 -21.37 -30.86
N ASN A 187 9.16 -21.85 -29.87
CA ASN A 187 9.29 -23.12 -29.10
C ASN A 187 10.48 -23.19 -28.12
N HIS A 188 10.28 -23.53 -26.84
CA HIS A 188 9.91 -24.90 -26.42
C HIS A 188 9.02 -24.95 -25.15
N ASN A 189 8.34 -26.09 -24.95
CA ASN A 189 7.44 -26.34 -23.83
C ASN A 189 8.15 -26.86 -22.57
N ALA A 190 7.71 -26.39 -21.40
CA ALA A 190 7.80 -27.14 -20.14
C ALA A 190 6.60 -26.80 -19.25
N ASN A 191 5.65 -27.72 -19.11
CA ASN A 191 4.57 -27.60 -18.13
C ASN A 191 5.10 -27.94 -16.73
N ASN A 192 5.04 -27.01 -15.77
CA ASN A 192 4.50 -27.34 -14.45
C ASN A 192 4.20 -26.12 -13.56
N GLN A 193 3.03 -26.20 -12.94
CA GLN A 193 2.59 -25.56 -11.68
C GLN A 193 2.49 -24.02 -11.61
N ALA A 194 1.38 -23.59 -11.01
CA ALA A 194 1.11 -22.20 -10.65
C ALA A 194 2.11 -21.69 -9.59
N PHE A 195 2.18 -20.36 -9.46
CA PHE A 195 3.17 -19.62 -8.68
C PHE A 195 4.59 -19.62 -9.30
N SER A 196 4.78 -18.84 -10.37
CA SER A 196 6.08 -18.25 -10.70
C SER A 196 6.48 -17.21 -9.63
N GLY A 197 6.82 -17.73 -8.45
CA GLY A 197 7.42 -16.99 -7.36
C GLY A 197 8.87 -16.74 -7.70
N LYS A 198 9.21 -15.48 -8.04
CA LYS A 198 10.58 -15.05 -8.31
C LYS A 198 11.50 -15.49 -7.18
N HIS A 199 12.34 -16.49 -7.44
CA HIS A 199 13.22 -17.08 -6.44
C HIS A 199 14.30 -16.06 -6.05
N TRP A 200 14.64 -15.98 -4.76
CA TRP A 200 15.66 -15.06 -4.26
C TRP A 200 16.89 -15.86 -3.82
N ARG A 201 17.99 -15.75 -4.56
CA ARG A 201 19.27 -16.34 -4.16
C ARG A 201 19.87 -15.45 -3.07
N LEU A 202 20.18 -16.02 -1.90
CA LEU A 202 21.05 -15.36 -0.94
C LEU A 202 22.46 -15.29 -1.56
N LEU A 203 23.00 -14.09 -1.75
CA LEU A 203 24.36 -13.89 -2.24
C LEU A 203 25.37 -13.89 -1.09
N GLN A 204 25.10 -13.10 -0.05
CA GLN A 204 26.00 -12.97 1.10
C GLN A 204 25.29 -12.46 2.35
N CYS A 205 25.92 -12.69 3.49
CA CYS A 205 25.57 -12.07 4.76
C CYS A 205 26.72 -11.16 5.19
N GLN A 206 26.46 -9.86 5.35
CA GLN A 206 27.49 -8.85 5.67
C GLN A 206 26.89 -7.78 6.58
N ASN A 207 27.64 -7.33 7.60
CA ASN A 207 27.23 -6.23 8.50
C ASN A 207 25.80 -6.39 9.07
N GLY A 208 25.40 -7.62 9.45
CA GLY A 208 24.06 -7.94 9.94
C GLY A 208 22.93 -7.90 8.89
N LEU A 209 23.25 -7.68 7.62
CA LEU A 209 22.32 -7.74 6.48
C LEU A 209 22.39 -9.11 5.80
N ARG A 210 21.24 -9.60 5.35
CA ARG A 210 21.14 -10.69 4.36
C ARG A 210 20.91 -10.07 2.99
N ILE A 211 21.82 -10.28 2.05
CA ILE A 211 21.77 -9.68 0.71
C ILE A 211 21.39 -10.74 -0.30
N PHE A 212 20.32 -10.49 -1.04
CA PHE A 212 19.75 -11.39 -2.03
C PHE A 212 19.76 -10.77 -3.43
N GLU A 213 19.77 -11.64 -4.42
CA GLU A 213 19.62 -11.33 -5.83
C GLU A 213 18.41 -12.07 -6.40
N GLU A 214 17.67 -11.43 -7.29
CA GLU A 214 16.52 -12.02 -7.95
C GLU A 214 16.97 -13.03 -9.02
N LEU A 215 16.53 -14.28 -8.89
CA LEU A 215 16.63 -15.28 -9.95
C LEU A 215 15.50 -15.02 -10.94
N VAL A 216 15.88 -14.47 -12.09
CA VAL A 216 14.98 -14.07 -13.17
C VAL A 216 15.03 -15.14 -14.25
N GLU A 217 13.95 -15.90 -14.40
CA GLU A 217 13.71 -16.76 -15.56
C GLU A 217 13.05 -15.91 -16.68
N VAL A 218 13.84 -15.00 -17.28
CA VAL A 218 13.45 -14.19 -18.44
C VAL A 218 14.71 -13.92 -19.27
N ASP A 219 14.69 -14.29 -20.56
CA ASP A 219 15.87 -14.26 -21.44
C ASP A 219 16.34 -12.85 -21.87
N TYR A 220 15.57 -11.80 -21.56
CA TYR A 220 15.78 -10.45 -22.09
C TYR A 220 15.78 -9.37 -20.99
N LEU A 221 16.95 -9.16 -20.39
CA LEU A 221 17.31 -7.88 -19.73
C LEU A 221 18.35 -7.14 -20.60
N PRO A 222 18.22 -5.82 -20.79
CA PRO A 222 19.28 -5.03 -21.42
C PRO A 222 20.60 -5.16 -20.65
N ARG A 223 21.73 -5.32 -21.36
CA ARG A 223 23.04 -5.59 -20.73
C ARG A 223 23.54 -4.48 -19.79
N SER A 224 22.95 -3.29 -19.85
CA SER A 224 23.22 -2.16 -18.96
C SER A 224 22.39 -2.17 -17.66
N CYS A 225 21.23 -2.84 -17.66
CA CYS A 225 20.35 -2.94 -16.49
C CYS A 225 20.89 -3.98 -15.50
N SER A 226 20.98 -3.61 -14.22
CA SER A 226 21.33 -4.58 -13.19
C SER A 226 20.25 -5.66 -13.03
N ARG A 227 20.65 -6.82 -12.50
CA ARG A 227 19.70 -7.72 -11.83
C ARG A 227 19.19 -7.03 -10.56
N ALA A 228 17.96 -7.34 -10.15
CA ALA A 228 17.38 -6.76 -8.94
C ALA A 228 18.04 -7.36 -7.68
N MET A 229 18.54 -6.51 -6.79
CA MET A 229 19.14 -6.92 -5.51
C MET A 229 18.38 -6.31 -4.34
N LYS A 230 18.37 -7.00 -3.19
CA LYS A 230 17.81 -6.48 -1.94
C LYS A 230 18.67 -6.83 -0.73
N ALA A 231 18.76 -5.91 0.22
CA ALA A 231 19.28 -6.17 1.56
C ALA A 231 18.13 -6.25 2.56
N VAL A 232 18.22 -7.20 3.49
CA VAL A 232 17.25 -7.37 4.58
C VAL A 232 17.99 -7.33 5.91
N GLY A 233 17.68 -6.31 6.73
CA GLY A 233 18.19 -6.12 8.09
C GLY A 233 17.07 -6.00 9.12
N VAL A 234 17.46 -5.85 10.39
CA VAL A 234 16.56 -5.50 11.50
C VAL A 234 17.15 -4.30 12.23
N VAL A 235 16.29 -3.35 12.57
CA VAL A 235 16.60 -2.10 13.27
C VAL A 235 15.80 -2.07 14.58
N GLU A 236 16.40 -1.62 15.68
CA GLU A 236 15.74 -1.49 16.99
C GLU A 236 15.08 -0.12 17.17
N ALA A 237 14.13 0.19 16.28
CA ALA A 237 13.31 1.41 16.29
C ALA A 237 11.89 1.10 15.76
N THR A 238 10.95 2.03 15.92
CA THR A 238 9.61 1.91 15.35
C THR A 238 9.61 2.10 13.83
N CYS A 239 8.56 1.61 13.17
CA CYS A 239 8.40 1.77 11.73
C CYS A 239 8.27 3.25 11.34
N GLU A 240 7.55 4.03 12.16
CA GLU A 240 7.33 5.47 12.03
C GLU A 240 8.64 6.28 12.05
N GLU A 241 9.57 5.98 12.97
CA GLU A 241 10.87 6.66 13.08
C GLU A 241 11.77 6.37 11.88
N ILE A 242 11.87 5.10 11.49
CA ILE A 242 12.68 4.67 10.34
C ILE A 242 12.11 5.25 9.04
N PHE A 243 10.77 5.24 8.89
CA PHE A 243 10.09 5.87 7.78
C PHE A 243 10.36 7.39 7.74
N GLY A 244 10.24 8.10 8.86
CA GLY A 244 10.53 9.53 8.93
C GLY A 244 11.94 9.88 8.46
N LEU A 245 12.93 9.09 8.89
CA LEU A 245 14.33 9.26 8.50
C LEU A 245 14.57 8.95 7.00
N VAL A 246 14.03 7.84 6.49
CA VAL A 246 14.09 7.45 5.06
C VAL A 246 13.36 8.46 4.15
N MET A 247 12.38 9.18 4.69
CA MET A 247 11.66 10.23 3.97
C MET A 247 12.37 11.58 3.97
N SER A 248 13.38 11.80 4.82
CA SER A 248 14.23 12.99 4.74
C SER A 248 15.18 12.94 3.53
N MET A 249 15.49 14.12 3.00
CA MET A 249 16.52 14.36 1.98
C MET A 249 17.48 15.50 2.41
N ASP A 250 17.47 15.85 3.70
CA ASP A 250 18.36 16.86 4.29
C ASP A 250 19.75 16.28 4.64
N GLY A 251 20.57 17.09 5.34
CA GLY A 251 21.92 16.70 5.74
C GLY A 251 22.00 15.43 6.60
N THR A 252 20.99 15.13 7.43
CA THR A 252 21.01 13.94 8.31
C THR A 252 21.16 12.63 7.53
N ARG A 253 20.85 12.62 6.22
CA ARG A 253 21.03 11.43 5.38
C ARG A 253 22.48 11.07 5.08
N PHE A 254 23.44 12.02 5.09
CA PHE A 254 24.86 11.67 4.93
C PHE A 254 25.42 10.89 6.13
N GLU A 255 24.75 10.90 7.28
CA GLU A 255 25.19 10.22 8.50
C GLU A 255 24.85 8.71 8.50
N TRP A 256 23.97 8.24 7.60
CA TRP A 256 23.56 6.84 7.51
C TRP A 256 23.50 6.24 6.09
N ASP A 257 23.47 7.05 5.03
CA ASP A 257 23.46 6.55 3.64
C ASP A 257 24.78 6.85 2.93
N CYS A 258 25.69 5.88 2.95
CA CYS A 258 26.99 5.96 2.27
C CYS A 258 26.93 5.99 0.73
N SER A 259 25.75 6.03 0.12
CA SER A 259 25.55 6.31 -1.30
C SER A 259 25.01 7.71 -1.60
N PHE A 260 24.61 8.47 -0.58
CA PHE A 260 23.99 9.79 -0.71
C PHE A 260 25.04 10.92 -0.70
N GLN A 261 25.13 11.68 -1.80
CA GLN A 261 25.95 12.90 -1.85
C GLN A 261 25.12 14.18 -1.65
N TYR A 262 23.94 14.26 -2.27
CA TYR A 262 23.06 15.43 -2.21
C TYR A 262 21.64 15.05 -2.63
N GLY A 263 20.62 15.66 -2.01
CA GLY A 263 19.22 15.46 -2.33
C GLY A 263 18.43 16.77 -2.37
N SER A 264 17.39 16.82 -3.21
CA SER A 264 16.40 17.89 -3.19
C SER A 264 15.03 17.45 -3.69
N LEU A 265 13.99 18.13 -3.21
CA LEU A 265 12.63 18.04 -3.74
C LEU A 265 12.55 18.86 -5.02
N VAL A 266 12.21 18.22 -6.14
CA VAL A 266 11.93 18.89 -7.42
C VAL A 266 10.47 19.33 -7.46
N GLU A 267 9.56 18.43 -7.11
CA GLU A 267 8.12 18.68 -7.13
C GLU A 267 7.37 17.84 -6.09
N GLU A 268 6.41 18.46 -5.39
CA GLU A 268 5.41 17.76 -4.58
C GLU A 268 4.15 17.57 -5.43
N VAL A 269 4.00 16.39 -6.04
CA VAL A 269 2.85 16.07 -6.90
C VAL A 269 1.60 15.87 -6.03
N ASP A 270 1.73 15.07 -4.98
CA ASP A 270 0.79 14.97 -3.88
C ASP A 270 1.56 14.65 -2.57
N GLY A 271 0.90 14.36 -1.45
CA GLY A 271 1.62 14.06 -0.20
C GLY A 271 2.17 12.63 -0.09
N HIS A 272 1.72 11.72 -0.93
CA HIS A 272 2.25 10.37 -1.12
C HIS A 272 3.27 10.31 -2.26
N THR A 273 3.18 11.19 -3.25
CA THR A 273 4.00 11.20 -4.47
C THR A 273 4.84 12.48 -4.62
N ALA A 274 6.17 12.35 -4.67
CA ALA A 274 7.09 13.47 -4.89
C ALA A 274 8.17 13.14 -5.93
N ILE A 275 8.59 14.11 -6.73
CA ILE A 275 9.73 14.01 -7.65
C ILE A 275 10.98 14.51 -6.92
N LEU A 276 12.00 13.67 -6.87
CA LEU A 276 13.27 13.94 -6.18
C LEU A 276 14.44 13.98 -7.15
N TYR A 277 15.37 14.88 -6.85
CA TYR A 277 16.72 14.88 -7.40
C TYR A 277 17.69 14.31 -6.36
N HIS A 278 18.62 13.47 -6.79
CA HIS A 278 19.59 12.79 -5.92
C HIS A 278 20.91 12.59 -6.67
N ARG A 279 22.03 12.97 -6.05
CA ARG A 279 23.38 12.66 -6.51
C ARG A 279 23.95 11.49 -5.72
N LEU A 280 24.47 10.51 -6.43
CA LEU A 280 25.03 9.29 -5.86
C LEU A 280 26.55 9.44 -5.68
N GLN A 281 27.04 9.11 -4.48
CA GLN A 281 28.44 8.79 -4.26
C GLN A 281 28.64 7.28 -4.53
N LEU A 282 29.55 6.97 -5.45
CA LEU A 282 29.90 5.61 -5.88
C LEU A 282 31.41 5.55 -6.06
N ASP A 283 32.14 5.05 -5.05
CA ASP A 283 33.58 5.29 -4.91
C ASP A 283 34.48 4.38 -5.79
N TRP A 284 33.88 3.52 -6.61
CA TRP A 284 34.61 2.55 -7.44
C TRP A 284 35.12 3.18 -8.74
N PHE A 285 36.45 3.30 -8.83
CA PHE A 285 37.20 3.68 -10.03
C PHE A 285 36.88 5.10 -10.61
N PRO A 286 36.85 6.16 -9.79
CA PRO A 286 36.36 7.49 -10.17
C PRO A 286 37.16 8.20 -11.28
N LEU A 287 38.36 7.71 -11.61
CA LEU A 287 39.22 8.28 -12.67
C LEU A 287 38.66 8.11 -14.09
N PHE A 288 37.79 7.13 -14.32
CA PHE A 288 37.24 6.80 -15.65
C PHE A 288 35.70 6.73 -15.66
N VAL A 289 35.07 7.01 -14.52
CA VAL A 289 33.68 6.66 -14.23
C VAL A 289 32.98 7.88 -13.66
N TRP A 290 32.24 8.60 -14.51
CA TRP A 290 31.53 9.83 -14.14
C TRP A 290 30.54 9.62 -12.99
N PRO A 291 30.36 10.61 -12.10
CA PRO A 291 29.40 10.53 -10.99
C PRO A 291 27.97 10.43 -11.52
N ARG A 292 27.07 9.84 -10.73
CA ARG A 292 25.67 9.63 -11.14
C ARG A 292 24.74 10.61 -10.48
N ASP A 293 23.78 11.09 -11.26
CA ASP A 293 22.58 11.72 -10.73
C ASP A 293 21.33 10.92 -11.12
N LEU A 294 20.26 11.15 -10.34
CA LEU A 294 18.96 10.52 -10.50
C LEU A 294 17.89 11.61 -10.46
N CYS A 295 16.91 11.49 -11.35
CA CYS A 295 15.58 12.05 -11.18
C CYS A 295 14.62 10.88 -11.02
N TYR A 296 13.83 10.86 -9.95
CA TYR A 296 12.88 9.77 -9.68
C TYR A 296 11.64 10.22 -8.93
N VAL A 297 10.52 9.54 -9.20
CA VAL A 297 9.33 9.59 -8.37
C VAL A 297 9.57 8.73 -7.14
N ARG A 298 9.41 9.33 -5.96
CA ARG A 298 9.19 8.64 -4.68
C ARG A 298 7.70 8.62 -4.40
N TYR A 299 7.12 7.42 -4.35
CA TYR A 299 5.78 7.17 -3.82
C TYR A 299 5.88 6.49 -2.46
N TRP A 300 4.93 6.72 -1.54
CA TRP A 300 4.86 5.97 -0.29
C TRP A 300 3.44 5.69 0.19
N ARG A 301 3.25 4.54 0.85
CA ARG A 301 2.03 4.19 1.59
C ARG A 301 2.33 3.51 2.92
N ARG A 302 1.36 3.59 3.83
CA ARG A 302 1.28 2.77 5.04
C ARG A 302 0.21 1.70 4.85
N ASN A 303 0.45 0.48 5.32
CA ASN A 303 -0.50 -0.62 5.34
C ASN A 303 -1.18 -0.74 6.72
N ASP A 304 -2.31 -1.45 6.78
CA ASP A 304 -3.10 -1.64 8.00
C ASP A 304 -2.34 -2.40 9.10
N ASP A 305 -1.33 -3.21 8.74
CA ASP A 305 -0.45 -3.93 9.67
C ASP A 305 0.65 -3.05 10.30
N GLY A 306 0.70 -1.77 9.95
CA GLY A 306 1.72 -0.82 10.40
C GLY A 306 2.98 -0.77 9.55
N SER A 307 3.11 -1.59 8.50
CA SER A 307 4.25 -1.53 7.60
C SER A 307 4.18 -0.32 6.65
N TYR A 308 5.34 0.23 6.30
CA TYR A 308 5.49 1.27 5.28
C TYR A 308 6.16 0.70 4.03
N VAL A 309 5.68 1.15 2.88
CA VAL A 309 6.22 0.81 1.56
C VAL A 309 6.54 2.13 0.86
N VAL A 310 7.84 2.39 0.66
CA VAL A 310 8.39 3.55 -0.04
C VAL A 310 9.00 3.05 -1.34
N LEU A 311 8.62 3.60 -2.48
CA LEU A 311 8.97 3.08 -3.80
C LEU A 311 9.61 4.17 -4.66
N PHE A 312 10.65 3.80 -5.40
CA PHE A 312 11.45 4.68 -6.25
C PHE A 312 11.42 4.19 -7.68
N ARG A 313 11.11 5.09 -8.64
CA ARG A 313 11.26 4.81 -10.06
C ARG A 313 11.68 6.07 -10.81
N SER A 314 12.69 5.95 -11.66
CA SER A 314 13.16 7.07 -12.46
C SER A 314 12.08 7.59 -13.43
N ARG A 315 12.10 8.90 -13.63
CA ARG A 315 11.25 9.65 -14.57
C ARG A 315 12.05 10.84 -15.08
N GLU A 316 11.79 11.25 -16.31
CA GLU A 316 12.25 12.54 -16.82
C GLU A 316 11.31 13.65 -16.32
N HIS A 317 11.84 14.87 -16.17
CA HIS A 317 11.08 16.00 -15.68
C HIS A 317 11.65 17.33 -16.19
N GLU A 318 10.79 18.25 -16.62
CA GLU A 318 11.20 19.54 -17.21
C GLU A 318 12.09 20.35 -16.24
N ASN A 319 11.71 20.40 -14.96
CA ASN A 319 12.47 21.06 -13.90
C ASN A 319 13.69 20.25 -13.39
N CYS A 320 14.04 19.12 -14.02
CA CYS A 320 15.15 18.25 -13.59
C CYS A 320 15.94 17.65 -14.78
N GLY A 321 16.34 18.49 -15.73
CA GLY A 321 17.22 18.12 -16.84
C GLY A 321 18.55 17.51 -16.40
N GLN A 322 19.26 16.87 -17.36
CA GLN A 322 20.57 16.28 -17.15
C GLN A 322 21.60 17.34 -16.69
N GLN A 323 22.43 17.01 -15.71
CA GLN A 323 23.37 17.98 -15.12
C GLN A 323 24.78 17.83 -15.72
N PRO A 324 25.45 18.92 -16.12
CA PRO A 324 26.82 18.86 -16.64
C PRO A 324 27.78 18.16 -15.65
N GLY A 325 28.56 17.21 -16.17
CA GLY A 325 29.50 16.41 -15.38
C GLY A 325 28.89 15.21 -14.65
N TYR A 326 27.59 14.93 -14.80
CA TYR A 326 26.92 13.75 -14.24
C TYR A 326 26.32 12.86 -15.34
N VAL A 327 26.28 11.55 -15.10
CA VAL A 327 25.52 10.59 -15.92
C VAL A 327 24.19 10.31 -15.24
N ARG A 328 23.09 10.58 -15.94
CA ARG A 328 21.72 10.29 -15.46
C ARG A 328 21.47 8.79 -15.44
N ALA A 329 21.59 8.18 -14.27
CA ALA A 329 21.20 6.78 -14.06
C ALA A 329 19.67 6.63 -14.05
N HIS A 330 19.20 5.40 -14.21
CA HIS A 330 17.78 5.07 -14.31
C HIS A 330 17.42 3.93 -13.33
N VAL A 331 16.61 4.24 -12.31
CA VAL A 331 16.08 3.25 -11.37
C VAL A 331 14.81 2.63 -11.95
N GLU A 332 14.89 1.36 -12.36
CA GLU A 332 13.73 0.60 -12.85
C GLU A 332 12.75 0.27 -11.72
N SER A 333 13.31 -0.12 -10.56
CA SER A 333 12.57 -0.56 -9.39
C SER A 333 13.47 -0.43 -8.17
N GLY A 334 13.26 0.63 -7.37
CA GLY A 334 13.88 0.78 -6.05
C GLY A 334 12.82 0.91 -4.96
N GLY A 335 13.23 0.78 -3.69
CA GLY A 335 12.36 1.10 -2.56
C GLY A 335 12.71 0.44 -1.24
N PHE A 336 12.05 0.91 -0.19
CA PHE A 336 12.08 0.34 1.16
C PHE A 336 10.74 -0.31 1.51
N ASN A 337 10.78 -1.51 2.10
CA ASN A 337 9.68 -2.08 2.87
C ASN A 337 10.11 -2.15 4.34
N ILE A 338 9.36 -1.47 5.20
CA ILE A 338 9.63 -1.25 6.61
C ILE A 338 8.50 -1.95 7.39
N SER A 339 8.72 -3.18 7.84
CA SER A 339 7.69 -4.01 8.49
C SER A 339 7.92 -4.18 9.99
N PRO A 340 6.89 -4.04 10.85
CA PRO A 340 7.03 -4.25 12.28
C PRO A 340 7.30 -5.72 12.61
N LEU A 341 8.17 -5.97 13.58
CA LEU A 341 8.39 -7.28 14.19
C LEU A 341 7.86 -7.30 15.62
N LYS A 342 7.69 -8.51 16.18
CA LYS A 342 7.43 -8.65 17.62
C LYS A 342 8.59 -8.05 18.42
N SER A 343 8.26 -7.12 19.31
CA SER A 343 9.19 -6.49 20.26
C SER A 343 9.97 -7.53 21.05
N ARG A 344 11.25 -7.25 21.35
CA ARG A 344 12.11 -8.10 22.18
C ARG A 344 12.49 -7.33 23.43
N ASN A 345 12.26 -7.91 24.61
CA ASN A 345 12.56 -7.29 25.90
C ASN A 345 11.95 -5.87 26.04
N GLY A 346 10.74 -5.68 25.51
CA GLY A 346 10.05 -4.37 25.46
C GLY A 346 10.46 -3.45 24.30
N LYS A 347 11.69 -3.55 23.77
CA LYS A 347 12.17 -2.70 22.67
C LYS A 347 11.40 -2.94 21.36
N PRO A 348 11.02 -1.88 20.62
CA PRO A 348 10.48 -2.01 19.27
C PRO A 348 11.53 -2.58 18.31
N ARG A 349 11.09 -3.38 17.34
CA ARG A 349 11.96 -3.95 16.32
C ARG A 349 11.26 -3.92 14.97
N THR A 350 12.00 -3.52 13.95
CA THR A 350 11.48 -3.35 12.59
C THR A 350 12.38 -4.07 11.59
N GLN A 351 11.80 -4.90 10.73
CA GLN A 351 12.50 -5.48 9.58
C GLN A 351 12.52 -4.43 8.46
N VAL A 352 13.72 -4.07 8.02
CA VAL A 352 13.93 -3.16 6.88
C VAL A 352 14.44 -3.96 5.70
N GLN A 353 13.74 -3.85 4.58
CA GLN A 353 14.17 -4.37 3.28
C GLN A 353 14.41 -3.19 2.35
N HIS A 354 15.63 -3.01 1.85
CA HIS A 354 15.91 -2.10 0.73
C HIS A 354 16.08 -2.95 -0.52
N LEU A 355 15.36 -2.64 -1.60
CA LEU A 355 15.53 -3.24 -2.91
C LEU A 355 15.99 -2.17 -3.91
N MET A 356 16.88 -2.55 -4.82
CA MET A 356 17.34 -1.70 -5.91
C MET A 356 17.58 -2.50 -7.19
N GLN A 357 17.10 -1.95 -8.30
CA GLN A 357 17.40 -2.34 -9.67
C GLN A 357 17.64 -1.06 -10.48
N VAL A 358 18.84 -0.93 -11.06
CA VAL A 358 19.31 0.33 -11.66
C VAL A 358 20.14 0.07 -12.91
N ASP A 359 19.89 0.84 -13.96
CA ASP A 359 20.86 1.05 -15.03
C ASP A 359 21.69 2.30 -14.67
N LEU A 360 22.98 2.09 -14.37
CA LEU A 360 23.90 3.18 -14.02
C LEU A 360 24.27 4.07 -15.22
N LYS A 361 23.98 3.60 -16.45
CA LYS A 361 24.32 4.16 -17.76
C LYS A 361 25.81 4.52 -17.92
N GLY A 362 26.15 5.01 -19.10
CA GLY A 362 27.51 5.41 -19.48
C GLY A 362 28.31 4.30 -20.18
N TRP A 363 29.38 4.72 -20.86
CA TRP A 363 30.25 3.83 -21.63
C TRP A 363 31.04 2.86 -20.74
N GLY A 364 31.30 1.65 -21.23
CA GLY A 364 32.03 0.58 -20.51
C GLY A 364 31.28 -0.11 -19.37
N VAL A 365 30.31 0.56 -18.75
CA VAL A 365 29.65 0.14 -17.49
C VAL A 365 28.90 -1.19 -17.60
N GLY A 366 28.16 -1.42 -18.69
CA GLY A 366 27.45 -2.69 -18.95
C GLY A 366 28.36 -3.89 -19.28
N TYR A 367 29.68 -3.71 -19.36
CA TYR A 367 30.65 -4.80 -19.54
C TYR A 367 31.28 -5.25 -18.22
N VAL A 368 31.05 -4.53 -17.11
CA VAL A 368 31.67 -4.78 -15.81
C VAL A 368 30.59 -5.03 -14.76
N SER A 369 30.03 -6.25 -14.77
CA SER A 369 28.95 -6.66 -13.84
C SER A 369 29.34 -6.53 -12.36
N SER A 370 30.62 -6.72 -12.02
CA SER A 370 31.16 -6.51 -10.67
C SER A 370 31.08 -5.05 -10.21
N PHE A 371 31.18 -4.07 -11.12
CA PHE A 371 30.99 -2.65 -10.81
C PHE A 371 29.51 -2.34 -10.53
N GLN A 372 28.59 -2.81 -11.39
CA GLN A 372 27.15 -2.69 -11.16
C GLN A 372 26.75 -3.30 -9.80
N GLN A 373 27.26 -4.50 -9.50
CA GLN A 373 27.02 -5.20 -8.24
C GLN A 373 27.63 -4.45 -7.04
N HIS A 374 28.84 -3.91 -7.16
CA HIS A 374 29.46 -3.10 -6.10
C HIS A 374 28.64 -1.84 -5.79
N CYS A 375 28.22 -1.10 -6.82
CA CYS A 375 27.39 0.10 -6.64
C CYS A 375 26.04 -0.23 -5.98
N LEU A 376 25.41 -1.35 -6.35
CA LEU A 376 24.21 -1.85 -5.67
C LEU A 376 24.49 -2.18 -4.20
N LEU A 377 25.60 -2.85 -3.89
CA LEU A 377 25.99 -3.15 -2.51
C LEU A 377 26.22 -1.87 -1.69
N GLN A 378 26.83 -0.83 -2.27
CA GLN A 378 26.98 0.48 -1.62
C GLN A 378 25.61 1.12 -1.31
N MET A 379 24.68 1.16 -2.27
CA MET A 379 23.32 1.66 -2.04
C MET A 379 22.56 0.85 -0.98
N LEU A 380 22.70 -0.48 -0.98
CA LEU A 380 22.02 -1.39 -0.07
C LEU A 380 22.59 -1.36 1.36
N ASN A 381 23.86 -0.96 1.55
CA ASN A 381 24.48 -0.79 2.87
C ASN A 381 23.83 0.31 3.72
N SER A 382 23.03 1.21 3.13
CA SER A 382 22.16 2.14 3.87
C SER A 382 21.27 1.46 4.93
N VAL A 383 20.89 0.18 4.76
CA VAL A 383 20.14 -0.58 5.78
C VAL A 383 20.99 -0.88 7.03
N ALA A 384 22.31 -1.03 6.88
CA ALA A 384 23.21 -1.13 8.03
C ALA A 384 23.40 0.24 8.70
N GLY A 385 23.57 1.31 7.92
CA GLY A 385 23.65 2.68 8.45
C GLY A 385 22.42 3.09 9.25
N LEU A 386 21.20 2.77 8.77
CA LEU A 386 19.95 2.95 9.52
C LEU A 386 19.99 2.23 10.89
N ARG A 387 20.57 1.03 10.97
CA ARG A 387 20.70 0.31 12.25
C ARG A 387 21.66 1.02 13.20
N GLU A 388 22.84 1.39 12.73
CA GLU A 388 23.85 2.05 13.58
C GLU A 388 23.38 3.44 14.04
N TRP A 389 22.64 4.17 13.20
CA TRP A 389 22.01 5.44 13.54
C TRP A 389 21.05 5.31 14.74
N PHE A 390 20.10 4.38 14.69
CA PHE A 390 19.16 4.19 15.79
C PHE A 390 19.81 3.58 17.05
N ALA A 391 20.83 2.74 16.89
CA ALA A 391 21.62 2.25 18.04
C ALA A 391 22.30 3.38 18.82
N GLN A 392 22.86 4.38 18.13
CA GLN A 392 23.47 5.55 18.78
C GLN A 392 22.44 6.47 19.48
N ILE A 393 21.19 6.51 19.01
CA ILE A 393 20.15 7.37 19.61
C ILE A 393 19.68 6.81 20.95
N ASP A 394 19.54 5.49 21.07
CA ASP A 394 19.19 4.82 22.32
C ASP A 394 20.25 5.09 23.42
N GLU A 395 21.54 5.10 23.06
CA GLU A 395 22.62 5.45 24.00
C GLU A 395 22.64 6.93 24.42
N ARG A 396 22.06 7.87 23.66
CA ARG A 396 21.95 9.28 24.09
C ARG A 396 20.97 9.50 25.25
N GLY A 397 20.20 8.47 25.63
CA GLY A 397 19.46 8.44 26.89
C GLY A 397 20.32 8.12 28.12
N ALA A 398 21.55 7.62 27.94
CA ALA A 398 22.50 7.36 29.02
C ALA A 398 23.51 8.51 29.20
N PRO A 399 23.92 8.84 30.43
CA PRO A 399 24.98 9.82 30.64
C PRO A 399 26.31 9.29 30.07
N PRO A 400 27.08 10.12 29.34
CA PRO A 400 28.26 9.66 28.61
C PRO A 400 29.34 9.15 29.58
N ARG A 401 29.56 7.83 29.58
CA ARG A 401 30.73 7.23 30.22
C ARG A 401 31.97 7.58 29.40
N ILE A 402 32.71 8.59 29.86
CA ILE A 402 34.01 8.96 29.32
C ILE A 402 34.90 7.71 29.26
N PRO A 403 35.37 7.27 28.07
CA PRO A 403 36.28 6.14 27.99
C PRO A 403 37.62 6.56 28.60
N VAL A 404 38.01 5.91 29.70
CA VAL A 404 39.31 6.15 30.34
C VAL A 404 40.40 5.66 29.40
N MET A 405 41.17 6.60 28.85
CA MET A 405 42.37 6.29 28.06
C MET A 405 43.39 5.54 28.92
N VAL A 406 43.57 4.25 28.65
CA VAL A 406 44.74 3.51 29.12
C VAL A 406 45.91 3.87 28.21
N ASN A 407 46.93 4.53 28.76
CA ASN A 407 48.07 5.02 28.00
C ASN A 407 48.90 3.88 27.38
N MET A 408 48.77 3.65 26.07
CA MET A 408 49.76 2.89 25.29
C MET A 408 50.87 3.81 24.77
N ALA A 409 51.88 4.05 25.61
CA ALA A 409 53.13 4.68 25.19
C ALA A 409 54.11 3.62 24.64
N SER A 410 54.10 3.47 23.31
CA SER A 410 55.23 3.00 22.46
C SER A 410 56.29 2.06 23.06
N SER A 411 56.12 0.76 22.81
CA SER A 411 57.12 -0.14 22.20
C SER A 411 58.64 0.10 22.41
N SER A 412 59.32 -0.89 22.98
CA SER A 412 60.72 -1.21 22.63
C SER A 412 60.98 -2.72 22.79
N VAL A 413 62.01 -3.23 22.09
CA VAL A 413 62.33 -4.67 21.99
C VAL A 413 63.67 -4.96 22.66
N SER A 414 63.71 -5.95 23.55
CA SER A 414 64.90 -6.77 23.79
C SER A 414 64.55 -8.10 24.46
N SER A 415 65.35 -9.13 24.20
CA SER A 415 65.37 -10.36 24.98
C SER A 415 66.63 -10.36 25.86
N VAL A 416 66.56 -11.01 27.03
CA VAL A 416 67.70 -11.62 27.73
C VAL A 416 67.17 -12.55 28.82
N LYS A 417 67.88 -13.64 29.11
CA LYS A 417 67.58 -14.58 30.20
C LYS A 417 68.27 -14.14 31.50
N THR A 418 67.97 -14.86 32.60
CA THR A 418 68.94 -15.36 33.62
C THR A 418 68.77 -14.78 35.03
N GLN A 419 68.29 -15.62 35.96
CA GLN A 419 68.68 -15.69 37.40
C GLN A 419 68.27 -14.51 38.34
N LYS A 420 68.16 -14.67 39.67
CA LYS A 420 67.91 -15.81 40.62
C LYS A 420 67.77 -15.20 42.04
N ILE A 421 67.36 -16.00 43.04
CA ILE A 421 67.65 -15.82 44.49
C ILE A 421 66.89 -14.65 45.19
N ASP A 422 66.51 -14.67 46.47
CA ASP A 422 65.89 -15.61 47.45
C ASP A 422 65.52 -14.70 48.69
N GLU A 423 64.88 -15.05 49.81
CA GLU A 423 64.33 -16.26 50.47
C GLU A 423 63.01 -15.80 51.19
N LEU A 424 62.32 -16.34 52.21
CA LEU A 424 62.30 -17.46 53.20
C LEU A 424 60.77 -17.68 53.53
N SER A 425 60.21 -18.48 54.46
CA SER A 425 60.62 -19.46 55.49
C SER A 425 59.41 -20.38 55.80
N VAL A 426 59.63 -21.65 56.17
CA VAL A 426 58.60 -22.73 56.30
C VAL A 426 59.07 -23.78 57.36
N PRO A 427 58.37 -24.92 57.62
CA PRO A 427 57.09 -25.16 58.34
C PRO A 427 57.33 -25.17 59.89
N PRO A 428 57.18 -26.22 60.76
CA PRO A 428 56.44 -27.53 60.78
C PRO A 428 54.89 -27.40 60.85
N GLY A 429 54.02 -28.40 61.14
CA GLY A 429 54.17 -29.85 61.47
C GLY A 429 54.04 -30.20 62.98
N PRO A 430 53.66 -31.42 63.44
CA PRO A 430 53.20 -32.68 62.77
C PRO A 430 51.81 -33.16 63.39
N SER A 431 51.27 -34.40 63.42
CA SER A 431 51.16 -35.61 62.55
C SER A 431 50.20 -36.69 63.17
N LEU A 432 49.57 -37.57 62.35
CA LEU A 432 48.95 -38.89 62.69
C LEU A 432 47.69 -38.89 63.62
N ASP A 433 46.79 -39.90 63.68
CA ASP A 433 46.65 -41.28 63.14
C ASP A 433 45.14 -41.54 62.73
N GLN A 434 44.73 -42.38 61.76
CA GLN A 434 44.66 -43.87 61.68
C GLN A 434 43.78 -44.55 62.78
N THR A 435 42.96 -45.59 62.54
CA THR A 435 42.59 -46.42 61.36
C THR A 435 41.11 -46.88 61.42
N ASN A 436 40.53 -47.35 60.30
CA ASN A 436 39.87 -48.67 60.21
C ASN A 436 39.57 -49.11 58.75
N ALA A 437 39.23 -50.39 58.55
CA ALA A 437 39.45 -51.12 57.30
C ALA A 437 38.34 -51.08 56.22
N ALA A 438 38.74 -51.35 54.98
CA ALA A 438 37.94 -51.25 53.74
C ALA A 438 37.15 -52.53 53.38
N SER A 439 36.12 -52.38 52.52
CA SER A 439 35.79 -53.36 51.47
C SER A 439 34.82 -52.82 50.40
N ARG A 440 35.16 -53.04 49.11
CA ARG A 440 34.31 -53.15 47.89
C ARG A 440 33.29 -52.05 47.52
N ASN A 441 33.33 -51.67 46.24
CA ASN A 441 32.30 -50.90 45.53
C ASN A 441 30.94 -51.63 45.50
N SER A 442 29.81 -50.90 45.61
CA SER A 442 28.64 -50.97 44.70
C SER A 442 27.35 -50.29 45.24
N VAL A 443 26.48 -49.87 44.30
CA VAL A 443 25.03 -49.54 44.39
C VAL A 443 24.54 -48.26 45.11
N MET A 444 23.41 -47.74 44.60
CA MET A 444 22.49 -46.68 45.07
C MET A 444 22.88 -45.24 44.69
N MET A 445 22.24 -44.59 43.70
CA MET A 445 20.83 -44.16 43.51
C MET A 445 20.60 -42.70 43.98
N ASP A 446 19.82 -41.86 43.29
CA ASP A 446 18.96 -42.14 42.12
C ASP A 446 19.41 -41.49 40.79
N GLU A 447 19.14 -42.24 39.73
CA GLU A 447 19.29 -41.98 38.30
C GLU A 447 17.89 -42.19 37.66
N TYR A 448 17.47 -41.65 36.50
CA TYR A 448 17.94 -40.58 35.60
C TYR A 448 16.81 -40.39 34.54
N SER A 449 17.08 -39.69 33.43
CA SER A 449 16.93 -40.18 32.02
C SER A 449 15.61 -40.69 31.41
N ASP A 450 15.32 -40.51 30.10
CA ASP A 450 15.71 -39.52 29.06
C ASP A 450 14.80 -39.72 27.80
N GLU A 451 15.06 -38.95 26.72
CA GLU A 451 15.27 -39.36 25.30
C GLU A 451 14.58 -40.63 24.70
N ASP A 452 14.26 -40.70 23.39
CA ASP A 452 14.03 -39.70 22.33
C ASP A 452 13.38 -40.40 21.10
N GLU A 453 13.16 -39.62 20.02
CA GLU A 453 13.24 -40.01 18.58
C GLU A 453 12.39 -41.14 17.90
N GLU A 454 12.09 -40.83 16.62
CA GLU A 454 11.95 -41.69 15.42
C GLU A 454 10.76 -42.69 15.20
N GLN A 455 9.82 -42.22 14.37
CA GLN A 455 9.25 -42.90 13.18
C GLN A 455 8.23 -44.07 13.31
N MET A 456 7.64 -44.44 12.16
CA MET A 456 6.42 -45.26 11.99
C MET A 456 6.74 -46.73 11.63
N PRO A 457 5.80 -47.68 11.86
CA PRO A 457 5.06 -48.23 10.69
C PRO A 457 3.59 -48.67 10.98
N GLU A 458 2.98 -49.31 9.98
CA GLU A 458 1.66 -50.00 9.97
C GLU A 458 1.76 -51.41 10.66
N ALA A 459 0.75 -52.27 10.86
CA ALA A 459 -0.61 -52.39 10.32
C ALA A 459 -1.56 -53.33 11.15
N GLU A 460 -2.83 -53.44 10.71
CA GLU A 460 -3.77 -54.62 10.75
C GLU A 460 -4.35 -55.30 12.04
N GLN A 461 -5.71 -55.36 12.08
CA GLN A 461 -6.65 -56.48 12.41
C GLN A 461 -6.57 -57.19 13.80
N GLU A 462 -7.59 -57.86 14.41
CA GLU A 462 -8.90 -58.47 14.03
C GLU A 462 -10.04 -58.07 15.04
N ALA A 463 -11.33 -57.88 14.66
CA ALA A 463 -12.48 -58.82 14.60
C ALA A 463 -12.92 -59.50 15.94
N CYS A 464 -14.21 -59.78 16.27
CA CYS A 464 -15.55 -59.48 15.72
C CYS A 464 -16.62 -59.66 16.86
N PRO A 465 -17.92 -59.24 16.73
CA PRO A 465 -18.94 -60.22 16.31
C PRO A 465 -20.14 -59.69 15.50
N THR A 466 -20.77 -60.56 14.72
CA THR A 466 -21.86 -60.26 13.76
C THR A 466 -23.27 -60.34 14.35
N LYS A 467 -24.16 -59.41 13.98
CA LYS A 467 -25.63 -59.61 13.81
C LYS A 467 -26.13 -58.81 12.59
N SER A 468 -27.32 -59.16 12.08
CA SER A 468 -27.67 -58.97 10.67
C SER A 468 -28.93 -58.13 10.38
N ASP A 469 -29.09 -57.85 9.08
CA ASP A 469 -30.33 -57.66 8.31
C ASP A 469 -31.03 -56.28 8.20
N ASN A 470 -31.05 -55.84 6.92
CA ASN A 470 -32.13 -55.21 6.16
C ASN A 470 -32.41 -53.69 6.16
N ASP A 471 -32.45 -53.20 4.91
CA ASP A 471 -33.20 -52.08 4.33
C ASP A 471 -33.38 -50.75 5.08
N ALA A 472 -32.70 -49.71 4.55
CA ALA A 472 -33.42 -48.63 3.87
C ALA A 472 -32.52 -47.84 2.89
N LYS A 473 -32.85 -47.85 1.60
CA LYS A 473 -32.35 -46.82 0.66
C LYS A 473 -32.90 -45.45 1.06
N ARG A 474 -32.07 -44.59 1.68
CA ARG A 474 -32.31 -43.14 1.70
C ARG A 474 -31.28 -42.42 0.85
N THR A 475 -31.78 -41.92 -0.28
CA THR A 475 -31.01 -41.18 -1.28
C THR A 475 -30.37 -39.94 -0.66
N ALA A 476 -29.07 -39.73 -0.90
CA ALA A 476 -28.48 -38.41 -0.71
C ALA A 476 -29.24 -37.40 -1.60
N PRO A 477 -29.46 -36.14 -1.16
CA PRO A 477 -29.98 -35.12 -2.06
C PRO A 477 -29.03 -34.98 -3.25
N LYS A 478 -29.54 -35.21 -4.46
CA LYS A 478 -28.81 -34.81 -5.67
C LYS A 478 -28.76 -33.29 -5.64
N GLU A 479 -27.57 -32.70 -5.77
CA GLU A 479 -27.48 -31.31 -6.20
C GLU A 479 -28.11 -31.24 -7.59
N GLU A 480 -29.18 -30.45 -7.73
CA GLU A 480 -29.82 -30.28 -9.03
C GLU A 480 -28.86 -29.53 -9.97
N PRO A 481 -28.79 -29.92 -11.25
CA PRO A 481 -27.89 -29.29 -12.20
C PRO A 481 -28.38 -27.87 -12.48
N PHE A 482 -27.80 -26.89 -11.79
CA PHE A 482 -27.97 -25.47 -12.12
C PHE A 482 -27.74 -25.27 -13.62
N GLU A 483 -28.81 -24.96 -14.35
CA GLU A 483 -28.73 -24.75 -15.79
C GLU A 483 -27.71 -23.64 -16.09
N LYS A 484 -26.60 -24.04 -16.71
CA LYS A 484 -25.51 -23.14 -17.09
C LYS A 484 -26.08 -21.98 -17.91
N ILE A 485 -25.80 -20.75 -17.50
CA ILE A 485 -26.29 -19.57 -18.21
C ILE A 485 -25.68 -19.58 -19.61
N ASP A 486 -26.52 -19.39 -20.64
CA ASP A 486 -26.03 -19.19 -22.00
C ASP A 486 -25.34 -17.81 -22.08
N LEU A 487 -24.01 -17.85 -22.08
CA LEU A 487 -23.17 -16.67 -22.14
C LEU A 487 -22.95 -16.14 -23.57
N SER A 488 -23.37 -16.87 -24.61
CA SER A 488 -23.00 -16.57 -26.01
C SER A 488 -23.57 -15.26 -26.56
N CYS A 489 -24.58 -14.69 -25.89
CA CYS A 489 -25.16 -13.39 -26.25
C CYS A 489 -24.40 -12.18 -25.70
N PHE A 490 -23.42 -12.38 -24.79
CA PHE A 490 -22.72 -11.29 -24.14
C PHE A 490 -21.44 -10.95 -24.90
N SER A 491 -21.35 -9.70 -25.35
CA SER A 491 -20.14 -9.12 -25.94
C SER A 491 -19.72 -7.92 -25.12
N GLY A 492 -18.55 -8.02 -24.48
CA GLY A 492 -17.79 -6.86 -24.05
C GLY A 492 -16.82 -6.43 -25.15
N ASN A 493 -16.37 -5.19 -25.13
CA ASN A 493 -15.45 -4.67 -26.14
C ASN A 493 -14.02 -5.22 -25.98
N LEU A 494 -13.64 -5.65 -24.77
CA LEU A 494 -12.36 -6.27 -24.49
C LEU A 494 -12.45 -7.78 -24.75
N ARG A 495 -11.47 -8.33 -25.47
CA ARG A 495 -11.49 -9.73 -25.90
C ARG A 495 -11.34 -10.71 -24.73
N HIS A 496 -12.20 -11.72 -24.70
CA HIS A 496 -11.99 -12.90 -23.85
C HIS A 496 -10.92 -13.81 -24.47
N ASP A 497 -9.93 -14.27 -23.69
CA ASP A 497 -8.96 -15.27 -24.14
C ASP A 497 -8.37 -16.07 -22.97
N ASP A 498 -8.57 -17.39 -22.97
CA ASP A 498 -8.13 -18.27 -21.88
C ASP A 498 -6.60 -18.51 -21.85
N ARG A 499 -5.86 -18.20 -22.92
CA ARG A 499 -4.42 -18.52 -23.01
C ARG A 499 -3.57 -17.59 -22.16
N GLU A 500 -2.60 -18.18 -21.44
CA GLU A 500 -1.74 -17.48 -20.45
C GLU A 500 -0.96 -16.29 -21.01
N ASN A 501 -0.53 -16.37 -22.28
CA ASN A 501 0.31 -15.38 -22.96
C ASN A 501 -0.46 -14.43 -23.90
N SER A 502 -1.79 -14.42 -23.86
CA SER A 502 -2.59 -13.49 -24.66
C SER A 502 -2.41 -12.05 -24.18
N ARG A 503 -2.38 -11.12 -25.15
CA ARG A 503 -2.32 -9.67 -24.93
C ARG A 503 -3.68 -9.00 -25.14
N ASP A 504 -3.87 -7.85 -24.49
CA ASP A 504 -5.06 -7.01 -24.52
C ASP A 504 -6.38 -7.78 -24.34
N CYS A 505 -6.44 -8.56 -23.25
CA CYS A 505 -7.54 -9.51 -23.03
C CYS A 505 -7.91 -9.70 -21.55
N TRP A 506 -9.06 -10.31 -21.33
CA TRP A 506 -9.49 -10.81 -20.03
C TRP A 506 -9.83 -12.30 -20.06
N ARG A 507 -9.83 -12.92 -18.87
CA ARG A 507 -10.44 -14.23 -18.62
C ARG A 507 -10.94 -14.33 -17.19
N ILE A 508 -11.69 -15.36 -16.86
CA ILE A 508 -12.10 -15.63 -15.47
C ILE A 508 -10.86 -16.09 -14.66
N SER A 509 -10.67 -15.56 -13.44
CA SER A 509 -9.62 -16.02 -12.53
C SER A 509 -10.18 -17.09 -11.57
N ASP A 510 -9.38 -18.08 -11.18
CA ASP A 510 -9.81 -19.07 -10.18
C ASP A 510 -9.98 -18.41 -8.81
N GLY A 511 -11.17 -18.53 -8.21
CA GLY A 511 -11.46 -18.07 -6.85
C GLY A 511 -10.53 -18.66 -5.78
N ASN A 512 -9.91 -19.82 -6.03
CA ASN A 512 -8.91 -20.40 -5.12
C ASN A 512 -7.61 -19.58 -5.02
N ASN A 513 -7.31 -18.71 -6.00
CA ASN A 513 -6.18 -17.76 -5.92
C ASN A 513 -6.34 -16.76 -4.77
N PHE A 514 -7.55 -16.57 -4.24
CA PHE A 514 -7.89 -15.57 -3.24
C PHE A 514 -8.25 -16.22 -1.90
N ARG A 515 -7.83 -15.60 -0.78
CA ARG A 515 -8.07 -16.12 0.59
C ARG A 515 -9.07 -15.27 1.37
N VAL A 516 -10.19 -15.87 1.73
CA VAL A 516 -11.38 -15.25 2.33
C VAL A 516 -11.61 -15.73 3.77
N ARG A 517 -12.38 -14.99 4.58
CA ARG A 517 -12.68 -15.36 5.98
C ARG A 517 -13.41 -16.71 6.06
N SER A 518 -12.87 -17.67 6.81
CA SER A 518 -13.50 -18.99 7.03
C SER A 518 -14.73 -18.90 7.93
N LYS A 519 -15.53 -19.99 7.99
CA LYS A 519 -16.68 -20.12 8.91
C LYS A 519 -16.31 -19.90 10.39
N HIS A 520 -15.05 -20.14 10.76
CA HIS A 520 -14.55 -19.99 12.13
C HIS A 520 -13.68 -18.75 12.34
N PHE A 521 -13.60 -17.85 11.35
CA PHE A 521 -12.72 -16.66 11.37
C PHE A 521 -12.94 -15.78 12.62
N CYS A 522 -14.17 -15.64 13.12
CA CYS A 522 -14.44 -14.87 14.34
C CYS A 522 -13.57 -15.34 15.52
N PHE A 523 -13.39 -16.65 15.68
CA PHE A 523 -12.64 -17.28 16.77
C PHE A 523 -11.14 -17.38 16.49
N ASN A 524 -10.75 -17.92 15.32
CA ASN A 524 -9.37 -18.32 15.03
C ASN A 524 -8.66 -17.49 13.93
N LYS A 525 -9.33 -16.47 13.39
CA LYS A 525 -8.85 -15.59 12.30
C LYS A 525 -8.36 -16.31 11.02
N THR A 526 -8.73 -17.58 10.81
CA THR A 526 -8.27 -18.39 9.66
C THR A 526 -8.92 -17.96 8.34
N LYS A 527 -8.12 -17.93 7.27
CA LYS A 527 -8.60 -17.68 5.89
C LYS A 527 -8.43 -18.93 5.02
N ILE A 528 -9.44 -19.25 4.22
CA ILE A 528 -9.49 -20.40 3.29
C ILE A 528 -9.46 -19.91 1.83
N PRO A 529 -9.10 -20.75 0.85
CA PRO A 529 -9.35 -20.47 -0.58
C PRO A 529 -10.85 -20.21 -0.81
N ALA A 530 -11.20 -19.33 -1.75
CA ALA A 530 -12.58 -18.84 -1.87
C ALA A 530 -13.52 -19.76 -2.66
N GLY A 531 -12.99 -20.68 -3.49
CA GLY A 531 -13.78 -21.59 -4.31
C GLY A 531 -14.71 -20.87 -5.31
N LYS A 532 -15.87 -21.47 -5.59
CA LYS A 532 -16.80 -21.01 -6.64
C LYS A 532 -17.41 -19.64 -6.30
N HIS A 533 -17.36 -18.74 -7.29
CA HIS A 533 -18.04 -17.44 -7.34
C HIS A 533 -19.56 -17.52 -7.08
N LEU A 534 -20.17 -16.38 -6.73
CA LEU A 534 -21.63 -16.24 -6.60
C LEU A 534 -22.30 -15.84 -7.92
N MET A 535 -21.58 -15.19 -8.82
CA MET A 535 -22.05 -14.64 -10.08
C MET A 535 -21.05 -14.97 -11.21
N ASP A 536 -21.54 -15.17 -12.42
CA ASP A 536 -20.72 -15.44 -13.60
C ASP A 536 -20.31 -14.13 -14.28
N LEU A 537 -19.02 -13.98 -14.63
CA LEU A 537 -18.51 -12.85 -15.40
C LEU A 537 -18.80 -13.07 -16.89
N VAL A 538 -19.52 -12.15 -17.53
CA VAL A 538 -20.02 -12.35 -18.91
C VAL A 538 -19.40 -11.44 -19.94
N ALA A 539 -18.95 -10.26 -19.53
CA ALA A 539 -18.36 -9.25 -20.40
C ALA A 539 -17.41 -8.36 -19.60
N VAL A 540 -16.44 -7.79 -20.31
CA VAL A 540 -15.60 -6.68 -19.84
C VAL A 540 -15.53 -5.63 -20.95
N ASP A 541 -15.82 -4.38 -20.61
CA ASP A 541 -15.55 -3.24 -21.49
C ASP A 541 -14.33 -2.45 -21.01
N TRP A 542 -13.60 -1.91 -21.98
CA TRP A 542 -12.48 -1.02 -21.81
C TRP A 542 -12.74 0.25 -22.62
N PHE A 543 -13.08 1.34 -21.93
CA PHE A 543 -13.50 2.59 -22.55
C PHE A 543 -12.54 3.74 -22.24
N LYS A 544 -12.52 4.76 -23.11
CA LYS A 544 -11.90 6.05 -22.86
C LYS A 544 -12.74 7.23 -23.34
N ASP A 545 -12.73 8.34 -22.60
CA ASP A 545 -13.35 9.61 -23.01
C ASP A 545 -12.57 10.79 -22.38
N THR A 546 -12.84 11.99 -22.89
CA THR A 546 -12.49 13.30 -22.33
C THR A 546 -13.17 13.62 -21.00
N LYS A 547 -14.15 12.82 -20.56
CA LYS A 547 -14.97 13.02 -19.36
C LYS A 547 -15.13 11.72 -18.58
N ARG A 548 -15.42 11.83 -17.27
CA ARG A 548 -15.73 10.66 -16.43
C ARG A 548 -17.03 10.01 -16.89
N MET A 549 -16.99 8.69 -17.09
CA MET A 549 -18.11 7.89 -17.54
C MET A 549 -18.88 7.30 -16.35
N ASP A 550 -19.93 7.99 -15.92
CA ASP A 550 -20.85 7.53 -14.86
C ASP A 550 -22.05 6.79 -15.47
N HIS A 551 -22.60 5.81 -14.74
CA HIS A 551 -23.82 5.08 -15.12
C HIS A 551 -23.73 4.42 -16.51
N VAL A 552 -22.78 3.52 -16.71
CA VAL A 552 -22.54 2.82 -17.98
C VAL A 552 -23.73 1.93 -18.37
N ALA A 553 -24.46 1.36 -17.40
CA ALA A 553 -25.60 0.46 -17.65
C ALA A 553 -26.80 1.13 -18.36
N ARG A 554 -26.78 2.47 -18.56
CA ARG A 554 -27.77 3.19 -19.39
C ARG A 554 -27.47 3.13 -20.89
N HIS A 555 -26.24 2.83 -21.32
CA HIS A 555 -25.88 2.85 -22.74
C HIS A 555 -26.53 1.69 -23.50
N HIS A 556 -27.13 2.00 -24.65
CA HIS A 556 -27.82 1.01 -25.46
C HIS A 556 -26.90 -0.14 -25.90
N GLY A 557 -27.34 -1.37 -25.64
CA GLY A 557 -26.60 -2.59 -26.00
C GLY A 557 -25.49 -3.01 -25.03
N CYS A 558 -25.32 -2.33 -23.89
CA CYS A 558 -24.43 -2.83 -22.84
C CYS A 558 -24.88 -4.19 -22.27
N ALA A 559 -23.95 -5.00 -21.78
CA ALA A 559 -24.25 -6.36 -21.33
C ALA A 559 -25.28 -6.44 -20.18
N ALA A 560 -25.41 -5.38 -19.37
CA ALA A 560 -26.44 -5.29 -18.33
C ALA A 560 -27.88 -5.22 -18.88
N GLN A 561 -28.08 -4.63 -20.06
CA GLN A 561 -29.39 -4.59 -20.74
C GLN A 561 -29.73 -5.95 -21.33
N VAL A 562 -28.79 -6.58 -22.05
CA VAL A 562 -28.93 -7.95 -22.58
C VAL A 562 -29.22 -8.97 -21.46
N ALA A 563 -28.60 -8.79 -20.28
CA ALA A 563 -28.88 -9.62 -19.11
C ALA A 563 -30.30 -9.41 -18.59
N SER A 564 -30.77 -8.16 -18.52
CA SER A 564 -32.14 -7.82 -18.12
C SER A 564 -33.19 -8.37 -19.11
N GLU A 565 -32.90 -8.36 -20.41
CA GLU A 565 -33.75 -8.97 -21.45
C GLU A 565 -33.84 -10.50 -21.30
N LYS A 566 -32.71 -11.16 -20.99
CA LYS A 566 -32.67 -12.57 -20.56
C LYS A 566 -33.20 -12.82 -19.14
N GLY A 567 -33.78 -11.81 -18.48
CA GLY A 567 -34.39 -11.89 -17.16
C GLY A 567 -33.41 -11.99 -15.98
N LEU A 568 -32.11 -12.00 -16.23
CA LEU A 568 -31.05 -12.12 -15.23
C LEU A 568 -30.89 -10.84 -14.39
N PHE A 569 -30.26 -10.95 -13.23
CA PHE A 569 -29.79 -9.80 -12.45
C PHE A 569 -28.30 -9.54 -12.70
N SER A 570 -27.91 -8.26 -12.90
CA SER A 570 -26.51 -7.86 -13.11
C SER A 570 -25.93 -7.06 -11.93
N LEU A 571 -24.68 -7.34 -11.57
CA LEU A 571 -23.85 -6.44 -10.77
C LEU A 571 -22.72 -5.93 -11.64
N VAL A 572 -22.65 -4.61 -11.82
CA VAL A 572 -21.69 -3.94 -12.69
C VAL A 572 -20.67 -3.18 -11.84
N PHE A 573 -19.38 -3.43 -12.06
CA PHE A 573 -18.30 -2.67 -11.44
C PHE A 573 -17.58 -1.84 -12.50
N ASN A 574 -17.72 -0.52 -12.43
CA ASN A 574 -17.06 0.45 -13.30
C ASN A 574 -15.86 1.04 -12.57
N VAL A 575 -14.66 0.55 -12.86
CA VAL A 575 -13.41 1.10 -12.29
C VAL A 575 -12.99 2.31 -13.11
N GLN A 576 -13.21 3.49 -12.54
CA GLN A 576 -12.98 4.78 -13.18
C GLN A 576 -11.57 5.29 -12.87
N VAL A 577 -10.84 5.66 -13.92
CA VAL A 577 -9.44 6.06 -13.90
C VAL A 577 -9.35 7.48 -14.49
N PRO A 578 -9.43 8.53 -13.67
CA PRO A 578 -9.38 9.91 -14.15
C PRO A 578 -7.97 10.35 -14.52
N GLY A 579 -7.87 11.29 -15.48
CA GLY A 579 -6.60 11.78 -16.04
C GLY A 579 -6.84 12.81 -17.15
N SER A 580 -5.84 13.05 -17.99
CA SER A 580 -5.99 13.80 -19.27
C SER A 580 -6.99 13.12 -20.20
N THR A 581 -6.90 11.79 -20.27
CA THR A 581 -7.97 10.90 -20.74
C THR A 581 -8.55 10.18 -19.53
N HIS A 582 -9.88 10.14 -19.40
CA HIS A 582 -10.56 9.28 -18.44
C HIS A 582 -10.71 7.88 -19.04
N TYR A 583 -10.24 6.86 -18.33
CA TYR A 583 -10.47 5.46 -18.69
C TYR A 583 -11.53 4.84 -17.77
N SER A 584 -12.25 3.84 -18.28
CA SER A 584 -13.28 3.10 -17.56
C SER A 584 -13.14 1.61 -17.91
N MET A 585 -12.92 0.78 -16.89
CA MET A 585 -12.89 -0.68 -17.04
C MET A 585 -14.11 -1.27 -16.34
N VAL A 586 -15.02 -1.86 -17.12
CA VAL A 586 -16.36 -2.21 -16.66
C VAL A 586 -16.54 -3.72 -16.67
N PHE A 587 -16.81 -4.31 -15.51
CA PHE A 587 -16.99 -5.74 -15.33
C PHE A 587 -18.46 -6.07 -15.10
N TYR A 588 -19.04 -6.92 -15.95
CA TYR A 588 -20.45 -7.32 -15.86
C TYR A 588 -20.58 -8.74 -15.30
N PHE A 589 -21.01 -8.84 -14.05
CA PHE A 589 -21.32 -10.13 -13.40
C PHE A 589 -22.83 -10.36 -13.41
N VAL A 590 -23.29 -11.58 -13.68
CA VAL A 590 -24.74 -11.94 -13.71
C VAL A 590 -25.09 -13.11 -12.80
N THR A 591 -26.36 -13.16 -12.40
CA THR A 591 -27.01 -14.34 -11.80
C THR A 591 -28.44 -14.48 -12.34
N ARG A 592 -29.01 -15.69 -12.29
CA ARG A 592 -30.44 -15.89 -12.57
C ARG A 592 -31.30 -15.23 -11.49
N GLU A 593 -30.96 -15.45 -10.21
CA GLU A 593 -31.70 -14.91 -9.06
C GLU A 593 -30.75 -14.48 -7.93
N LEU A 594 -31.21 -13.52 -7.12
CA LEU A 594 -30.57 -13.14 -5.85
C LEU A 594 -31.28 -13.84 -4.70
N VAL A 595 -30.60 -14.77 -4.02
CA VAL A 595 -31.17 -15.52 -2.88
C VAL A 595 -31.60 -14.54 -1.77
N PRO A 596 -32.90 -14.43 -1.42
CA PRO A 596 -33.38 -13.47 -0.44
C PRO A 596 -32.72 -13.64 0.93
N GLY A 597 -32.45 -12.52 1.61
CA GLY A 597 -31.79 -12.50 2.93
C GLY A 597 -30.28 -12.79 2.93
N SER A 598 -29.73 -13.32 1.84
CA SER A 598 -28.27 -13.52 1.69
C SER A 598 -27.48 -12.21 1.82
N LEU A 599 -26.20 -12.29 2.17
CA LEU A 599 -25.34 -11.11 2.29
C LEU A 599 -25.24 -10.30 0.98
N LEU A 600 -25.29 -10.97 -0.18
CA LEU A 600 -25.32 -10.30 -1.49
C LEU A 600 -26.67 -9.61 -1.74
N TYR A 601 -27.80 -10.25 -1.40
CA TYR A 601 -29.12 -9.61 -1.46
C TYR A 601 -29.18 -8.37 -0.56
N ARG A 602 -28.69 -8.48 0.69
CA ARG A 602 -28.60 -7.35 1.64
C ARG A 602 -27.67 -6.23 1.15
N PHE A 603 -26.65 -6.53 0.36
CA PHE A 603 -25.79 -5.54 -0.28
C PHE A 603 -26.46 -4.83 -1.46
N VAL A 604 -27.21 -5.58 -2.29
CA VAL A 604 -27.94 -5.01 -3.44
C VAL A 604 -29.09 -4.12 -2.98
N GLU A 605 -29.90 -4.58 -2.01
CA GLU A 605 -31.08 -3.85 -1.50
C GLU A 605 -30.78 -2.89 -0.33
N GLY A 606 -29.54 -2.87 0.17
CA GLY A 606 -29.13 -2.00 1.28
C GLY A 606 -29.02 -0.52 0.90
N ASP A 607 -28.62 0.30 1.86
CA ASP A 607 -28.21 1.68 1.63
C ASP A 607 -26.72 1.80 1.29
N ASP A 608 -26.30 3.01 0.92
CA ASP A 608 -24.90 3.27 0.58
C ASP A 608 -23.95 3.19 1.78
N GLU A 609 -24.45 3.24 3.01
CA GLU A 609 -23.63 3.13 4.23
C GLU A 609 -23.25 1.67 4.47
N PHE A 610 -24.21 0.75 4.35
CA PHE A 610 -23.97 -0.68 4.27
C PHE A 610 -23.09 -1.06 3.08
N ARG A 611 -23.36 -0.52 1.88
CA ARG A 611 -22.51 -0.80 0.70
C ARG A 611 -21.08 -0.29 0.89
N ASN A 612 -20.90 0.93 1.41
CA ASN A 612 -19.57 1.51 1.64
C ASN A 612 -18.78 0.73 2.71
N SER A 613 -19.44 0.32 3.80
CA SER A 613 -18.79 -0.41 4.91
C SER A 613 -18.47 -1.88 4.59
N ARG A 614 -19.12 -2.48 3.58
CA ARG A 614 -18.95 -3.91 3.23
C ARG A 614 -18.28 -4.19 1.87
N LEU A 615 -18.28 -3.28 0.89
CA LEU A 615 -17.69 -3.56 -0.43
C LEU A 615 -16.16 -3.72 -0.35
N LYS A 616 -15.65 -4.84 -0.87
CA LYS A 616 -14.27 -5.29 -0.70
C LYS A 616 -13.69 -5.74 -2.05
N LEU A 617 -12.41 -5.42 -2.29
CA LEU A 617 -11.62 -5.88 -3.43
C LEU A 617 -10.39 -6.62 -2.90
N ILE A 618 -10.07 -7.77 -3.51
CA ILE A 618 -8.78 -8.44 -3.35
C ILE A 618 -8.03 -8.32 -4.68
N PRO A 619 -7.03 -7.44 -4.80
CA PRO A 619 -6.15 -7.43 -5.95
C PRO A 619 -5.06 -8.50 -5.80
N SER A 620 -4.48 -8.91 -6.93
CA SER A 620 -3.25 -9.68 -7.01
C SER A 620 -2.56 -9.36 -8.35
N VAL A 621 -1.23 -9.48 -8.43
CA VAL A 621 -0.47 -9.18 -9.66
C VAL A 621 0.41 -10.39 -10.04
N PRO A 622 -0.18 -11.42 -10.69
CA PRO A 622 0.53 -12.59 -11.19
C PRO A 622 1.78 -12.28 -12.02
N LYS A 623 1.75 -11.25 -12.88
CA LYS A 623 2.88 -10.85 -13.73
C LYS A 623 3.13 -9.35 -13.58
N GLY A 624 4.37 -8.97 -13.25
CA GLY A 624 4.75 -7.59 -13.03
C GLY A 624 6.06 -7.44 -12.26
N SER A 625 6.60 -6.22 -12.27
CA SER A 625 7.80 -5.86 -11.51
C SER A 625 7.55 -5.87 -9.99
N TRP A 626 8.61 -5.97 -9.19
CA TRP A 626 8.48 -5.96 -7.72
C TRP A 626 7.81 -4.67 -7.22
N ILE A 627 8.22 -3.51 -7.75
CA ILE A 627 7.62 -2.21 -7.43
C ILE A 627 6.11 -2.19 -7.67
N VAL A 628 5.61 -2.68 -8.81
CA VAL A 628 4.16 -2.77 -9.09
C VAL A 628 3.46 -3.71 -8.11
N ARG A 629 4.02 -4.90 -7.88
CA ARG A 629 3.49 -5.89 -6.92
C ARG A 629 3.43 -5.32 -5.49
N GLN A 630 4.37 -4.45 -5.09
CA GLN A 630 4.33 -3.74 -3.80
C GLN A 630 3.39 -2.52 -3.79
N SER A 631 3.20 -1.84 -4.93
CA SER A 631 2.29 -0.69 -5.06
C SER A 631 0.84 -1.13 -4.89
N VAL A 632 0.43 -2.16 -5.64
CA VAL A 632 -0.90 -2.75 -5.58
C VAL A 632 -1.04 -3.59 -4.30
N GLY A 633 -0.10 -4.51 -4.06
CA GLY A 633 -0.16 -5.49 -2.97
C GLY A 633 -1.15 -6.63 -3.25
N SER A 634 -1.42 -7.42 -2.21
CA SER A 634 -2.40 -8.53 -2.22
C SER A 634 -3.32 -8.53 -0.99
N THR A 635 -3.32 -7.43 -0.24
CA THR A 635 -4.16 -7.24 0.95
C THR A 635 -5.57 -6.82 0.52
N PRO A 636 -6.64 -7.49 1.01
CA PRO A 636 -8.02 -7.06 0.74
C PRO A 636 -8.29 -5.64 1.23
N CYS A 637 -8.83 -4.78 0.36
CA CYS A 637 -9.18 -3.40 0.66
C CYS A 637 -10.71 -3.23 0.71
N LEU A 638 -11.22 -2.44 1.67
CA LEU A 638 -12.61 -1.98 1.67
C LEU A 638 -12.74 -0.75 0.75
N LEU A 639 -13.13 -0.97 -0.51
CA LEU A 639 -13.24 0.08 -1.52
C LEU A 639 -14.12 1.25 -1.03
N GLY A 640 -15.27 0.93 -0.44
CA GLY A 640 -16.19 1.92 0.10
C GLY A 640 -15.73 2.66 1.37
N LYS A 641 -14.54 2.36 1.89
CA LYS A 641 -13.82 3.26 2.82
C LYS A 641 -12.66 4.00 2.13
N ALA A 642 -11.97 3.35 1.18
CA ALA A 642 -10.75 3.87 0.55
C ALA A 642 -10.93 4.85 -0.63
N VAL A 643 -12.04 4.75 -1.38
CA VAL A 643 -12.34 5.54 -2.60
C VAL A 643 -13.82 5.92 -2.67
N ASP A 644 -14.18 7.04 -3.31
CA ASP A 644 -15.57 7.42 -3.59
C ASP A 644 -16.21 6.37 -4.51
N CYS A 645 -17.27 5.72 -4.01
CA CYS A 645 -18.11 4.81 -4.76
C CYS A 645 -19.50 5.44 -4.94
N ASN A 646 -20.01 5.46 -6.17
CA ASN A 646 -21.38 5.85 -6.50
C ASN A 646 -22.19 4.59 -6.87
N TYR A 647 -23.41 4.47 -6.34
CA TYR A 647 -24.21 3.25 -6.40
C TYR A 647 -25.54 3.50 -7.12
N ILE A 648 -25.76 2.82 -8.25
CA ILE A 648 -26.90 3.06 -9.13
C ILE A 648 -27.75 1.80 -9.24
N ARG A 649 -28.87 1.76 -8.52
CA ARG A 649 -29.84 0.65 -8.54
C ARG A 649 -30.87 0.88 -9.66
N GLY A 650 -30.68 0.25 -10.82
CA GLY A 650 -31.75 0.04 -11.79
C GLY A 650 -32.70 -1.07 -11.34
N PRO A 651 -33.72 -1.48 -12.13
CA PRO A 651 -34.65 -2.53 -11.73
C PRO A 651 -34.00 -3.92 -11.66
N LYS A 652 -33.22 -4.29 -12.68
CA LYS A 652 -32.55 -5.61 -12.84
C LYS A 652 -31.03 -5.54 -12.67
N TYR A 653 -30.49 -4.42 -12.20
CA TYR A 653 -29.06 -4.29 -11.92
C TYR A 653 -28.77 -3.39 -10.72
N LEU A 654 -27.56 -3.55 -10.17
CA LEU A 654 -26.87 -2.53 -9.39
C LEU A 654 -25.53 -2.25 -10.10
N GLU A 655 -25.24 -0.98 -10.36
CA GLU A 655 -23.95 -0.53 -10.85
C GLU A 655 -23.18 0.18 -9.73
N VAL A 656 -21.86 0.02 -9.74
CA VAL A 656 -20.92 0.64 -8.80
C VAL A 656 -19.83 1.36 -9.60
N ASP A 657 -19.94 2.68 -9.69
CA ASP A 657 -18.84 3.53 -10.17
C ASP A 657 -17.80 3.65 -9.05
N ILE A 658 -16.54 3.33 -9.33
CA ILE A 658 -15.42 3.34 -8.38
C ILE A 658 -14.40 4.39 -8.84
N ASP A 659 -14.42 5.59 -8.25
CA ASP A 659 -13.54 6.69 -8.63
C ASP A 659 -12.16 6.54 -7.96
N ILE A 660 -11.18 6.00 -8.69
CA ILE A 660 -9.82 5.77 -8.17
C ILE A 660 -9.09 7.08 -7.85
N GLY A 661 -9.40 8.17 -8.56
CA GLY A 661 -8.77 9.49 -8.36
C GLY A 661 -9.24 10.23 -7.12
N SER A 662 -10.35 9.79 -6.51
CA SER A 662 -10.84 10.30 -5.22
C SER A 662 -9.88 10.07 -4.04
N SER A 663 -8.87 9.22 -4.22
CA SER A 663 -7.90 8.84 -3.18
C SER A 663 -6.47 9.10 -3.65
N THR A 664 -5.76 9.97 -2.94
CA THR A 664 -4.34 10.30 -3.12
C THR A 664 -3.46 9.05 -3.23
N VAL A 665 -3.64 8.10 -2.31
CA VAL A 665 -2.92 6.84 -2.24
C VAL A 665 -3.21 5.97 -3.48
N ALA A 666 -4.48 5.81 -3.86
CA ALA A 666 -4.85 4.98 -5.01
C ALA A 666 -4.38 5.59 -6.35
N ASN A 667 -4.45 6.91 -6.47
CA ASN A 667 -3.92 7.66 -7.61
C ASN A 667 -2.37 7.56 -7.71
N GLY A 668 -1.66 7.55 -6.57
CA GLY A 668 -0.22 7.30 -6.52
C GLY A 668 0.16 5.89 -6.97
N VAL A 669 -0.62 4.86 -6.59
CA VAL A 669 -0.47 3.49 -7.14
C VAL A 669 -0.69 3.48 -8.65
N LEU A 670 -1.76 4.12 -9.13
CA LEU A 670 -2.08 4.23 -10.54
C LEU A 670 -0.94 4.86 -11.36
N GLY A 671 -0.33 5.95 -10.88
CA GLY A 671 0.80 6.63 -11.55
C GLY A 671 2.07 5.79 -11.69
N LEU A 672 2.26 4.77 -10.85
CA LEU A 672 3.33 3.77 -10.98
C LEU A 672 2.96 2.63 -11.94
N VAL A 673 1.67 2.25 -11.99
CA VAL A 673 1.12 1.11 -12.73
C VAL A 673 0.88 1.44 -14.21
N ILE A 674 0.25 2.59 -14.51
CA ILE A 674 -0.26 2.92 -15.84
C ILE A 674 0.84 2.94 -16.92
N GLY A 675 2.03 3.41 -16.58
CA GLY A 675 3.19 3.46 -17.49
C GLY A 675 3.89 2.12 -17.75
N VAL A 676 3.35 1.00 -17.26
CA VAL A 676 3.81 -0.37 -17.53
C VAL A 676 2.66 -1.36 -17.74
N ILE A 677 1.42 -0.88 -17.89
CA ILE A 677 0.20 -1.72 -17.91
C ILE A 677 0.22 -2.80 -19.01
N THR A 678 0.84 -2.51 -20.15
CA THR A 678 1.09 -3.46 -21.26
C THR A 678 1.93 -4.68 -20.87
N THR A 679 2.67 -4.63 -19.75
CA THR A 679 3.52 -5.73 -19.25
C THR A 679 2.90 -6.54 -18.11
N LEU A 680 1.76 -6.10 -17.57
CA LEU A 680 1.16 -6.64 -16.35
C LEU A 680 0.11 -7.71 -16.61
N VAL A 681 -0.04 -8.61 -15.64
CA VAL A 681 -1.27 -9.41 -15.48
C VAL A 681 -1.79 -9.13 -14.07
N VAL A 682 -3.04 -8.71 -13.98
CA VAL A 682 -3.71 -8.29 -12.74
C VAL A 682 -4.95 -9.16 -12.53
N ASP A 683 -5.03 -9.75 -11.35
CA ASP A 683 -6.18 -10.48 -10.84
C ASP A 683 -6.98 -9.57 -9.90
N MET A 684 -8.30 -9.51 -10.07
CA MET A 684 -9.21 -8.72 -9.23
C MET A 684 -10.41 -9.55 -8.82
N ALA A 685 -10.64 -9.68 -7.50
CA ALA A 685 -11.80 -10.38 -6.95
C ALA A 685 -12.65 -9.47 -6.07
N PHE A 686 -13.93 -9.35 -6.43
CA PHE A 686 -14.92 -8.52 -5.72
C PHE A 686 -15.70 -9.38 -4.71
N LEU A 687 -15.94 -8.86 -3.51
CA LEU A 687 -16.77 -9.53 -2.50
C LEU A 687 -17.42 -8.55 -1.52
N VAL A 688 -18.45 -9.04 -0.82
CA VAL A 688 -19.05 -8.35 0.33
C VAL A 688 -18.38 -8.89 1.61
N GLN A 689 -17.89 -8.01 2.47
CA GLN A 689 -17.26 -8.41 3.73
C GLN A 689 -18.30 -8.96 4.71
N ALA A 690 -18.06 -10.18 5.22
CA ALA A 690 -18.83 -10.77 6.33
C ALA A 690 -18.25 -10.32 7.68
N ASN A 691 -19.08 -9.75 8.55
CA ASN A 691 -18.71 -9.28 9.88
C ASN A 691 -19.26 -10.19 11.00
N THR A 692 -20.44 -10.79 10.81
CA THR A 692 -21.09 -11.69 11.78
C THR A 692 -20.85 -13.17 11.46
N THR A 693 -21.21 -14.07 12.37
CA THR A 693 -21.00 -15.53 12.22
C THR A 693 -21.98 -16.21 11.26
N ASP A 694 -23.19 -15.64 11.07
CA ASP A 694 -24.17 -16.07 10.07
C ASP A 694 -23.78 -15.63 8.64
N GLU A 695 -22.98 -14.58 8.51
CA GLU A 695 -22.47 -14.08 7.23
C GLU A 695 -21.25 -14.89 6.72
N LEU A 696 -20.73 -15.85 7.49
CA LEU A 696 -19.51 -16.62 7.19
C LEU A 696 -19.78 -18.06 6.70
N PRO A 697 -18.95 -18.61 5.78
CA PRO A 697 -17.72 -18.02 5.22
C PRO A 697 -17.98 -16.91 4.19
N GLU A 698 -17.00 -16.00 4.06
CA GLU A 698 -16.98 -15.06 2.94
C GLU A 698 -16.93 -15.81 1.60
N ARG A 699 -17.64 -15.31 0.59
CA ARG A 699 -17.58 -15.80 -0.79
C ARG A 699 -17.35 -14.64 -1.76
N LEU A 700 -16.66 -14.92 -2.86
CA LEU A 700 -16.48 -13.96 -3.94
C LEU A 700 -17.80 -13.75 -4.69
N ILE A 701 -18.10 -12.51 -5.05
CA ILE A 701 -19.10 -12.20 -6.07
C ILE A 701 -18.62 -12.82 -7.38
N GLY A 702 -17.41 -12.44 -7.81
CA GLY A 702 -16.70 -12.99 -8.94
C GLY A 702 -15.27 -12.47 -9.02
N ALA A 703 -14.46 -13.06 -9.89
CA ALA A 703 -13.08 -12.67 -10.12
C ALA A 703 -12.71 -12.64 -11.61
N VAL A 704 -11.87 -11.68 -11.97
CA VAL A 704 -11.36 -11.45 -13.33
C VAL A 704 -9.83 -11.46 -13.33
N ARG A 705 -9.25 -12.01 -14.39
CA ARG A 705 -7.85 -11.78 -14.76
C ARG A 705 -7.84 -10.87 -15.98
N VAL A 706 -7.04 -9.82 -15.91
CA VAL A 706 -6.84 -8.81 -16.94
C VAL A 706 -5.37 -8.83 -17.34
N SER A 707 -5.08 -9.02 -18.63
CA SER A 707 -3.74 -9.33 -19.15
C SER A 707 -3.29 -8.32 -20.19
N HIS A 708 -2.11 -7.72 -19.97
CA HIS A 708 -1.32 -6.99 -20.97
C HIS A 708 -2.15 -5.94 -21.75
N ILE A 709 -2.88 -5.09 -21.01
CA ILE A 709 -3.83 -4.13 -21.56
C ILE A 709 -3.12 -2.97 -22.23
N GLU A 710 -3.65 -2.53 -23.36
CA GLU A 710 -3.14 -1.41 -24.13
C GLU A 710 -4.04 -0.18 -23.96
N LEU A 711 -3.45 1.00 -23.74
CA LEU A 711 -4.22 2.25 -23.56
C LEU A 711 -4.81 2.76 -24.90
N SER A 712 -4.15 2.37 -25.99
CA SER A 712 -4.58 2.58 -27.38
C SER A 712 -5.89 1.87 -27.70
N SER A 713 -6.11 0.64 -27.21
CA SER A 713 -7.26 -0.21 -27.58
C SER A 713 -8.58 0.24 -26.95
N ALA A 714 -8.55 0.98 -25.84
CA ALA A 714 -9.74 1.51 -25.17
C ALA A 714 -10.66 2.26 -26.17
N ILE A 715 -11.96 1.97 -26.16
CA ILE A 715 -12.89 2.51 -27.16
C ILE A 715 -13.59 3.77 -26.64
N VAL A 716 -13.79 4.76 -27.52
CA VAL A 716 -14.67 5.90 -27.21
C VAL A 716 -16.13 5.45 -27.32
N PRO A 717 -16.95 5.59 -26.26
CA PRO A 717 -18.36 5.20 -26.32
C PRO A 717 -19.10 5.98 -27.40
N LYS A 718 -19.96 5.30 -28.14
CA LYS A 718 -20.97 5.97 -28.97
C LYS A 718 -22.06 6.48 -28.06
N LEU A 719 -21.93 7.73 -27.63
CA LEU A 719 -23.05 8.47 -27.04
C LEU A 719 -24.12 8.63 -28.13
N ASP A 720 -25.33 8.14 -27.86
CA ASP A 720 -26.49 8.49 -28.67
C ASP A 720 -26.63 10.01 -28.71
N ALA A 721 -26.92 10.56 -29.89
CA ALA A 721 -26.98 12.00 -30.08
C ALA A 721 -28.08 12.59 -29.20
N ASP A 722 -27.72 13.62 -28.42
CA ASP A 722 -28.65 14.31 -27.51
C ASP A 722 -29.96 14.67 -28.25
N PRO A 723 -31.13 14.18 -27.80
CA PRO A 723 -32.41 14.42 -28.47
C PRO A 723 -32.80 15.90 -28.54
N SER A 724 -32.08 16.79 -27.85
CA SER A 724 -32.14 18.25 -28.06
C SER A 724 -31.83 18.70 -29.51
N ARG A 725 -31.25 17.82 -30.35
CA ARG A 725 -30.89 18.09 -31.75
C ARG A 725 -31.88 17.56 -32.80
N LEU A 726 -33.10 17.18 -32.40
CA LEU A 726 -34.14 16.65 -33.31
C LEU A 726 -35.40 17.53 -33.43
N TYR A 727 -35.29 18.82 -33.10
CA TYR A 727 -36.32 19.86 -33.29
C TYR A 727 -35.69 21.17 -33.79
#